data_AF-A0A178AA44-F1
#
_entry.id   AF-A0A178AA44-F1
#
_cell.length_a   1.000
_cell.length_b   1.000
_cell.length_c   1.000
_cell.angle_alpha   90.00
_cell.angle_beta   90.00
_cell.angle_gamma   90.00
#
_symmetry.space_group_name_H-M   'P 1'
#
loop_
_entity.id
_entity.type
_entity.pdbx_description
1 polymer ?
#
loop_
_entity_poly.entity_id
_entity_poly.type
_entity_poly.pdbx_seq_one_letter_code
_entity_poly.pdbx_strand_id
1 'polypeptide(L)'
;MSVMTLLDAHLEQISFCAASIAELNFAPPKQFTNSLLQNHDITSLIRDTELHERALFSVPPPPPAKHADSSASSNRRNTIFNANGAGASISGGGANAVRAPRRNTAVAAVLGNDLVERIRRGGGGGAGSGLGYRTYDGNNKNEVDVESLLEGAEKLLGVYPIPGARDKIAAMRQRHAQVTASIDYYEGRLAEQVTQLNRLNRNRDYMDEEEEEEEPPEAPPLSEDDLRREEEEMRQLERKKRELEDRKELRANAHAFAKNVLSTAPNLYSSLATQTERFQSTLPIYQTAVKAGLIKGQVPAPLGGTSAGLIDAALVVEEFHAVEPSTAITILGTGLGLTPLILGGTPALHEKFLAPFLTQEGETIASFAHSEPSGTANWLQKGAPGLQTTAYQDGDEWIVNGEKYWTTNSGGWDGRGADMTCLVCRQGRPDTPQSPDDDPESNILILILTREDIANNPTDAYRVLSDPDLGGHKSVNGPHTRFTNLRVPHANLLAPPGQGAQLVERTFGLSAALVGAMCVGVMRHAFETALAYAKKEKRGGIEPIIMHQAVSERLIDVKIKIDAARAVTWRAMSILERLQAEGEGGNVKWDSALEAAVAAKIYCSDMCVGVVETCMAVVGMQAYETNMPFAKILQDAACLPLFDGGNVGVRRRQLEKIIRGEGYEGEMWSGTFE
;
A
#
# COMPACT_ATOMS: atom_id res chain seq x y z
N MET A 1 -12.87 25.48 -24.85
CA MET A 1 -12.65 24.72 -23.60
C MET A 1 -11.61 23.67 -23.92
N SER A 2 -10.36 23.89 -23.50
CA SER A 2 -9.22 23.04 -23.84
C SER A 2 -9.18 21.85 -22.90
N VAL A 3 -9.06 20.64 -23.45
CA VAL A 3 -8.84 19.40 -22.71
C VAL A 3 -7.40 19.40 -22.20
N MET A 4 -7.19 19.43 -20.88
CA MET A 4 -5.87 19.25 -20.26
C MET A 4 -5.43 17.79 -20.47
N THR A 5 -4.19 17.59 -20.92
CA THR A 5 -3.68 16.24 -21.17
C THR A 5 -3.11 15.62 -19.89
N LEU A 6 -3.10 14.29 -19.84
CA LEU A 6 -2.63 13.49 -18.70
C LEU A 6 -1.18 13.83 -18.29
N LEU A 7 -0.36 14.33 -19.21
CA LEU A 7 1.03 14.72 -18.94
C LEU A 7 1.10 16.05 -18.17
N ASP A 8 0.21 17.00 -18.47
CA ASP A 8 0.19 18.33 -17.86
C ASP A 8 -0.09 18.24 -16.36
N ALA A 9 -1.00 17.36 -15.94
CA ALA A 9 -1.34 17.16 -14.54
C ALA A 9 -0.20 16.53 -13.71
N HIS A 10 0.58 15.59 -14.26
CA HIS A 10 1.75 15.04 -13.55
C HIS A 10 2.90 16.02 -13.48
N LEU A 11 3.10 16.82 -14.53
CA LEU A 11 4.11 17.86 -14.51
C LEU A 11 3.75 18.93 -13.48
N GLU A 12 2.46 19.22 -13.28
CA GLU A 12 1.97 20.10 -12.23
C GLU A 12 2.17 19.49 -10.83
N GLN A 13 1.87 18.21 -10.63
CA GLN A 13 2.05 17.53 -9.35
C GLN A 13 3.54 17.32 -8.98
N ILE A 14 4.40 17.03 -9.96
CA ILE A 14 5.86 16.96 -9.78
C ILE A 14 6.41 18.36 -9.46
N SER A 15 5.84 19.42 -10.05
CA SER A 15 6.17 20.81 -9.72
C SER A 15 5.80 21.13 -8.26
N PHE A 16 4.63 20.72 -7.78
CA PHE A 16 4.22 20.91 -6.37
C PHE A 16 5.11 20.14 -5.38
N CYS A 17 5.48 18.89 -5.69
CA CYS A 17 6.42 18.12 -4.88
C CYS A 17 7.83 18.73 -4.88
N ALA A 18 8.31 19.22 -6.03
CA ALA A 18 9.61 19.86 -6.15
C ALA A 18 9.68 21.21 -5.40
N ALA A 19 8.59 22.00 -5.42
CA ALA A 19 8.46 23.23 -4.64
C ALA A 19 8.51 22.94 -3.13
N SER A 20 7.77 21.91 -2.68
CA SER A 20 7.76 21.49 -1.27
C SER A 20 9.14 20.97 -0.79
N ILE A 21 9.91 20.31 -1.67
CA ILE A 21 11.28 19.88 -1.37
C ILE A 21 12.27 21.05 -1.36
N ALA A 22 12.02 22.10 -2.15
CA ALA A 22 12.86 23.30 -2.19
C ALA A 22 12.72 24.19 -0.95
N GLU A 23 11.58 24.11 -0.24
CA GLU A 23 11.35 24.78 1.04
C GLU A 23 11.88 23.99 2.25
N LEU A 24 12.41 22.77 2.05
CA LEU A 24 13.08 22.02 3.10
C LEU A 24 14.43 22.65 3.43
N ASN A 25 14.59 23.07 4.68
CA ASN A 25 15.79 23.73 5.17
C ASN A 25 16.87 22.68 5.47
N PHE A 26 17.82 22.47 4.55
CA PHE A 26 18.95 21.58 4.75
C PHE A 26 20.10 22.33 5.43
N ALA A 27 20.59 21.80 6.56
CA ALA A 27 21.76 22.33 7.24
C ALA A 27 23.00 22.24 6.31
N PRO A 28 23.92 23.22 6.35
CA PRO A 28 25.11 23.21 5.51
C PRO A 28 25.96 21.95 5.79
N PRO A 29 26.63 21.40 4.76
CA PRO A 29 27.43 20.19 4.93
C PRO A 29 28.56 20.47 5.92
N LYS A 30 28.59 19.71 7.03
CA LYS A 30 29.73 19.70 7.94
C LYS A 30 30.91 19.10 7.17
N GLN A 31 32.04 19.81 7.15
CA GLN A 31 33.30 19.30 6.63
C GLN A 31 33.64 17.99 7.36
N PHE A 32 33.73 16.89 6.62
CA PHE A 32 34.25 15.63 7.15
C PHE A 32 35.69 15.87 7.59
N THR A 33 35.90 15.98 8.90
CA THR A 33 37.23 15.98 9.51
C THR A 33 37.43 14.59 10.12
N ASN A 34 38.27 13.82 9.43
CA ASN A 34 38.94 12.60 9.88
C ASN A 34 38.06 11.42 10.34
N SER A 35 37.58 10.63 9.38
CA SER A 35 37.40 9.19 9.62
C SER A 35 38.78 8.53 9.68
N LEU A 36 39.11 7.98 10.84
CA LEU A 36 40.31 7.19 11.14
C LEU A 36 40.25 5.83 10.43
N LEU A 37 40.35 5.81 9.11
CA LEU A 37 40.70 4.60 8.39
C LEU A 37 42.22 4.55 8.29
N GLN A 38 42.86 3.49 8.79
CA GLN A 38 44.29 3.31 8.58
C GLN A 38 44.54 2.99 7.10
N ASN A 39 45.73 3.31 6.58
CA ASN A 39 46.04 3.10 5.16
C ASN A 39 45.74 1.67 4.68
N HIS A 40 45.90 0.68 5.54
CA HIS A 40 45.57 -0.71 5.25
C HIS A 40 44.06 -0.96 5.02
N ASP A 41 43.19 -0.26 5.76
CA ASP A 41 41.73 -0.36 5.62
C ASP A 41 41.27 0.33 4.34
N ILE A 42 41.87 1.48 4.01
CA ILE A 42 41.63 2.20 2.76
C ILE A 42 42.08 1.34 1.57
N THR A 43 43.23 0.67 1.68
CA THR A 43 43.75 -0.16 0.58
C THR A 43 42.92 -1.43 0.40
N SER A 44 42.36 -1.99 1.48
CA SER A 44 41.46 -3.15 1.43
C SER A 44 40.08 -2.76 0.90
N LEU A 45 39.52 -1.61 1.32
CA LEU A 45 38.28 -1.07 0.77
C LEU A 45 38.42 -0.74 -0.72
N ILE A 46 39.55 -0.17 -1.14
CA ILE A 46 39.83 0.10 -2.55
C ILE A 46 40.05 -1.22 -3.30
N ARG A 47 40.62 -2.27 -2.71
CA ARG A 47 40.83 -3.56 -3.37
C ARG A 47 39.55 -4.40 -3.51
N ASP A 48 38.66 -4.34 -2.52
CA ASP A 48 37.41 -5.12 -2.45
C ASP A 48 36.19 -4.39 -3.04
N THR A 49 36.34 -3.13 -3.44
CA THR A 49 35.33 -2.43 -4.25
C THR A 49 35.43 -2.90 -5.69
N GLU A 50 34.29 -3.28 -6.26
CA GLU A 50 34.20 -3.70 -7.65
C GLU A 50 34.67 -2.56 -8.58
N LEU A 51 35.09 -2.92 -9.80
CA LEU A 51 35.69 -1.99 -10.77
C LEU A 51 34.80 -0.75 -11.04
N HIS A 52 33.48 -0.90 -10.86
CA HIS A 52 32.47 0.14 -11.05
C HIS A 52 32.40 1.18 -9.91
N GLU A 53 32.76 0.82 -8.68
CA GLU A 53 32.73 1.74 -7.53
C GLU A 53 33.97 2.65 -7.50
N ARG A 54 35.10 2.21 -8.05
CA ARG A 54 36.31 3.04 -8.20
C ARG A 54 36.12 4.22 -9.16
N ALA A 55 35.24 4.08 -10.17
CA ALA A 55 34.96 5.13 -11.15
C ALA A 55 34.22 6.34 -10.53
N LEU A 56 33.45 6.12 -9.45
CA LEU A 56 32.74 7.18 -8.72
C LEU A 56 33.68 8.08 -7.91
N PHE A 57 34.92 7.63 -7.63
CA PHE A 57 35.91 8.37 -6.84
C PHE A 57 37.09 8.90 -7.67
N SER A 58 37.18 8.58 -8.96
CA SER A 58 38.21 9.13 -9.84
C SER A 58 37.62 10.23 -10.73
N VAL A 59 37.89 11.49 -10.36
CA VAL A 59 37.70 12.62 -11.28
C VAL A 59 38.87 12.59 -12.28
N PRO A 60 38.63 12.55 -13.61
CA PRO A 60 39.72 12.70 -14.57
C PRO A 60 40.35 14.09 -14.38
N PRO A 61 41.69 14.23 -14.42
CA PRO A 61 42.30 15.55 -14.39
C PRO A 61 41.81 16.37 -15.60
N PRO A 62 41.61 17.69 -15.44
CA PRO A 62 41.16 18.53 -16.53
C PRO A 62 42.15 18.45 -17.71
N PRO A 63 41.66 18.55 -18.96
CA PRO A 63 42.54 18.56 -20.13
C PRO A 63 43.55 19.71 -20.00
N PRO A 64 44.81 19.52 -20.45
CA PRO A 64 45.82 20.55 -20.33
C PRO A 64 45.35 21.81 -21.05
N ALA A 65 45.49 22.97 -20.39
CA ALA A 65 45.19 24.25 -20.99
C ALA A 65 46.02 24.40 -22.28
N LYS A 66 45.38 24.85 -23.35
CA LYS A 66 46.09 25.24 -24.58
C LYS A 66 47.11 26.32 -24.20
N HIS A 67 48.39 25.97 -24.26
CA HIS A 67 49.48 26.91 -24.04
C HIS A 67 49.40 28.01 -25.11
N ALA A 68 49.18 29.24 -24.68
CA ALA A 68 49.74 30.40 -25.36
C ALA A 68 51.22 30.49 -25.00
N ASP A 69 52.07 30.63 -26.01
CA ASP A 69 53.51 30.82 -25.87
C ASP A 69 53.83 32.01 -24.94
N SER A 70 54.73 31.79 -23.99
CA SER A 70 55.91 32.66 -23.75
C SER A 70 56.75 32.22 -22.54
N SER A 71 58.03 31.97 -22.82
CA SER A 71 59.24 32.20 -22.02
C SER A 71 59.31 31.78 -20.52
N ALA A 72 60.06 30.69 -20.30
CA ALA A 72 61.14 30.48 -19.33
C ALA A 72 61.10 31.12 -17.91
N SER A 73 61.14 30.26 -16.87
CA SER A 73 62.24 30.20 -15.87
C SER A 73 61.97 29.15 -14.78
N SER A 74 63.03 28.45 -14.38
CA SER A 74 63.09 27.35 -13.40
C SER A 74 63.12 27.83 -11.94
N ASN A 75 62.39 27.18 -11.03
CA ASN A 75 62.94 26.44 -9.87
C ASN A 75 61.92 26.12 -8.75
N ARG A 76 62.06 24.88 -8.25
CA ARG A 76 61.93 24.36 -6.87
C ARG A 76 60.58 24.38 -6.10
N ARG A 77 60.32 23.18 -5.57
CA ARG A 77 59.39 22.80 -4.49
C ARG A 77 59.64 23.61 -3.20
N ASN A 78 58.58 24.05 -2.55
CA ASN A 78 58.37 23.86 -1.10
C ASN A 78 56.94 24.23 -0.68
N THR A 79 56.42 23.42 0.24
CA THR A 79 55.21 23.58 1.06
C THR A 79 55.24 24.83 1.94
N ILE A 80 54.08 25.44 2.23
CA ILE A 80 53.59 25.89 3.57
C ILE A 80 52.25 26.67 3.46
N PHE A 81 51.38 26.43 4.46
CA PHE A 81 50.15 27.13 4.86
C PHE A 81 50.24 28.68 4.86
N ASN A 82 49.14 29.41 4.57
CA ASN A 82 48.13 29.83 5.55
C ASN A 82 47.12 30.87 4.98
N ALA A 83 46.04 31.05 5.71
CA ALA A 83 44.81 31.80 5.44
C ALA A 83 44.89 33.35 5.47
N ASN A 84 43.78 33.92 4.99
CA ASN A 84 43.17 35.25 5.25
C ASN A 84 43.74 36.51 4.58
N GLY A 85 42.83 37.28 3.95
CA GLY A 85 42.93 38.74 3.91
C GLY A 85 42.45 39.40 2.63
N ALA A 86 41.30 40.07 2.71
CA ALA A 86 40.63 40.86 1.67
C ALA A 86 41.46 41.97 1.00
N GLY A 87 41.03 42.37 -0.21
CA GLY A 87 41.24 43.73 -0.71
C GLY A 87 41.21 43.88 -2.24
N ALA A 88 40.07 44.26 -2.82
CA ALA A 88 39.97 45.27 -3.89
C ALA A 88 38.51 45.52 -4.30
N SER A 89 38.15 46.79 -4.31
CA SER A 89 36.82 47.40 -4.50
C SER A 89 36.45 47.64 -5.97
N ILE A 90 35.24 47.20 -6.31
CA ILE A 90 34.14 47.82 -7.09
C ILE A 90 34.47 48.98 -8.08
N SER A 91 34.12 48.74 -9.34
CA SER A 91 33.35 49.65 -10.22
C SER A 91 32.53 48.73 -11.17
N GLY A 92 31.26 48.89 -11.49
CA GLY A 92 30.23 49.89 -11.27
C GLY A 92 29.28 49.78 -12.48
N GLY A 93 28.16 49.05 -12.37
CA GLY A 93 27.18 48.95 -13.46
C GLY A 93 26.03 47.95 -13.23
N GLY A 94 24.82 48.48 -13.04
CA GLY A 94 23.56 47.84 -13.40
C GLY A 94 22.93 46.87 -12.40
N ALA A 95 21.95 47.37 -11.63
CA ALA A 95 21.01 46.55 -10.88
C ALA A 95 20.10 45.75 -11.83
N ASN A 96 20.11 44.42 -11.66
CA ASN A 96 19.27 43.35 -12.27
C ASN A 96 20.05 42.34 -13.11
N ALA A 97 20.90 41.55 -12.44
CA ALA A 97 21.33 40.24 -12.94
C ALA A 97 21.74 39.35 -11.76
N VAL A 98 20.77 38.80 -11.04
CA VAL A 98 21.03 37.71 -10.09
C VAL A 98 21.39 36.47 -10.92
N ARG A 99 22.69 36.23 -11.11
CA ARG A 99 23.21 34.95 -11.63
C ARG A 99 22.89 33.85 -10.62
N ALA A 100 21.94 32.97 -10.95
CA ALA A 100 21.62 31.78 -10.18
C ALA A 100 22.82 30.79 -10.15
N PRO A 101 23.05 30.07 -9.04
CA PRO A 101 24.10 29.06 -8.96
C PRO A 101 23.70 27.80 -9.76
N ARG A 102 24.57 27.32 -10.65
CA ARG A 102 24.37 26.08 -11.41
C ARG A 102 24.36 24.88 -10.45
N ARG A 103 23.20 24.25 -10.25
CA ARG A 103 23.05 22.95 -9.58
C ARG A 103 23.38 21.83 -10.58
N ASN A 104 24.59 21.28 -10.53
CA ASN A 104 24.91 20.05 -11.25
C ASN A 104 24.44 18.86 -10.41
N THR A 105 23.40 18.15 -10.86
CA THR A 105 23.04 16.84 -10.30
C THR A 105 24.06 15.79 -10.77
N ALA A 106 24.24 14.69 -10.03
CA ALA A 106 25.12 13.59 -10.46
C ALA A 106 24.73 13.06 -11.86
N VAL A 107 23.43 13.04 -12.15
CA VAL A 107 22.88 12.72 -13.47
C VAL A 107 23.29 13.75 -14.54
N ALA A 108 23.22 15.06 -14.24
CA ALA A 108 23.69 16.09 -15.17
C ALA A 108 25.20 16.04 -15.42
N ALA A 109 25.99 15.60 -14.44
CA ALA A 109 27.42 15.40 -14.59
C ALA A 109 27.75 14.24 -15.55
N VAL A 110 26.94 13.19 -15.58
CA VAL A 110 27.08 12.04 -16.49
C VAL A 110 26.54 12.35 -17.90
N LEU A 111 25.39 13.02 -17.99
CA LEU A 111 24.72 13.29 -19.27
C LEU A 111 25.37 14.45 -20.05
N GLY A 112 25.99 15.40 -19.35
CA GLY A 112 26.51 16.65 -19.91
C GLY A 112 25.42 17.72 -20.07
N ASN A 113 25.82 18.99 -19.95
CA ASN A 113 24.87 20.12 -19.97
C ASN A 113 24.06 20.20 -21.28
N ASP A 114 24.68 19.90 -22.42
CA ASP A 114 24.05 20.02 -23.73
C ASP A 114 22.93 18.99 -23.92
N LEU A 115 23.13 17.74 -23.47
CA LEU A 115 22.10 16.70 -23.56
C LEU A 115 20.97 16.95 -22.56
N VAL A 116 21.28 17.44 -21.36
CA VAL A 116 20.26 17.86 -20.37
C VAL A 116 19.41 19.00 -20.92
N GLU A 117 20.01 19.97 -21.62
CA GLU A 117 19.25 21.04 -22.28
C GLU A 117 18.42 20.55 -23.46
N ARG A 118 18.92 19.62 -24.29
CA ARG A 118 18.13 18.99 -25.36
C ARG A 118 16.92 18.25 -24.83
N ILE A 119 17.10 17.40 -23.82
CA ILE A 119 16.01 16.69 -23.14
C ILE A 119 14.97 17.68 -22.61
N ARG A 120 15.41 18.78 -21.98
CA ARG A 120 14.53 19.84 -21.46
C ARG A 120 13.77 20.64 -22.52
N ARG A 121 14.36 20.83 -23.71
CA ARG A 121 13.76 21.58 -24.82
C ARG A 121 12.78 20.73 -25.62
N GLY A 122 13.09 19.47 -25.89
CA GLY A 122 12.27 18.53 -26.66
C GLY A 122 11.11 17.92 -25.86
N GLY A 123 10.37 18.72 -25.10
CA GLY A 123 9.20 18.27 -24.33
C GLY A 123 9.47 17.38 -23.11
N GLY A 124 10.69 16.84 -22.96
CA GLY A 124 11.10 16.06 -21.80
C GLY A 124 11.36 16.94 -20.57
N GLY A 125 10.34 17.15 -19.74
CA GLY A 125 10.45 17.89 -18.48
C GLY A 125 11.59 17.37 -17.60
N GLY A 126 12.76 18.01 -17.70
CA GLY A 126 13.97 17.64 -16.99
C GLY A 126 14.05 18.26 -15.60
N ALA A 127 14.63 17.51 -14.66
CA ALA A 127 14.99 17.94 -13.32
C ALA A 127 15.62 19.34 -13.29
N GLY A 128 14.92 20.34 -12.71
CA GLY A 128 15.53 21.51 -12.09
C GLY A 128 15.63 22.82 -12.89
N SER A 129 14.54 23.58 -13.00
CA SER A 129 14.60 25.05 -13.06
C SER A 129 13.25 25.63 -12.64
N GLY A 130 13.28 26.56 -11.68
CA GLY A 130 12.10 27.20 -11.09
C GLY A 130 11.31 28.08 -12.06
N LEU A 131 10.11 28.43 -11.59
CA LEU A 131 9.11 29.32 -12.19
C LEU A 131 9.66 30.35 -13.19
N GLY A 132 9.18 30.26 -14.42
CA GLY A 132 9.25 31.28 -15.45
C GLY A 132 8.22 30.98 -16.54
N TYR A 133 7.29 31.90 -16.75
CA TYR A 133 6.22 31.87 -17.75
C TYR A 133 6.69 31.30 -19.11
N ARG A 134 5.99 30.28 -19.63
CA ARG A 134 6.00 29.99 -21.07
C ARG A 134 4.92 30.83 -21.73
N THR A 135 5.33 31.80 -22.55
CA THR A 135 4.48 32.36 -23.59
C THR A 135 4.25 31.29 -24.64
N TYR A 136 2.98 31.02 -24.93
CA TYR A 136 2.53 30.17 -26.03
C TYR A 136 3.07 30.72 -27.34
N ASP A 137 3.90 29.94 -28.03
CA ASP A 137 4.29 30.21 -29.42
C ASP A 137 3.60 29.16 -30.29
N GLY A 138 2.70 29.62 -31.17
CA GLY A 138 1.73 28.77 -31.87
C GLY A 138 2.31 27.89 -32.98
N ASN A 139 3.64 27.80 -33.10
CA ASN A 139 4.34 27.12 -34.19
C ASN A 139 5.18 25.91 -33.77
N ASN A 140 5.35 25.61 -32.48
CA ASN A 140 6.09 24.42 -32.04
C ASN A 140 5.11 23.33 -31.60
N LYS A 141 5.00 22.26 -32.40
CA LYS A 141 4.36 21.01 -31.97
C LYS A 141 5.12 20.49 -30.74
N ASN A 142 4.40 20.10 -29.69
CA ASN A 142 4.93 19.45 -28.48
C ASN A 142 5.46 18.04 -28.83
N GLU A 143 6.62 17.96 -29.48
CA GLU A 143 7.22 16.70 -29.91
C GLU A 143 8.28 16.26 -28.89
N VAL A 144 8.15 15.03 -28.39
CA VAL A 144 9.10 14.43 -27.45
C VAL A 144 10.32 13.97 -28.24
N ASP A 145 11.51 14.46 -27.88
CA ASP A 145 12.77 14.05 -28.51
C ASP A 145 13.23 12.68 -27.95
N VAL A 146 12.67 11.60 -28.53
CA VAL A 146 12.92 10.20 -28.15
C VAL A 146 14.40 9.84 -28.28
N GLU A 147 15.10 10.36 -29.29
CA GLU A 147 16.53 10.08 -29.48
C GLU A 147 17.38 10.69 -28.37
N SER A 148 17.11 11.94 -27.96
CA SER A 148 17.79 12.53 -26.81
C SER A 148 17.53 11.76 -25.50
N LEU A 149 16.34 11.14 -25.34
CA LEU A 149 16.04 10.29 -24.19
C LEU A 149 16.79 8.95 -24.22
N LEU A 150 16.84 8.29 -25.38
CA LEU A 150 17.55 7.02 -25.56
C LEU A 150 19.09 7.23 -25.46
N GLU A 151 19.62 8.33 -25.99
CA GLU A 151 21.01 8.76 -25.78
C GLU A 151 21.31 8.96 -24.28
N GLY A 152 20.38 9.58 -23.54
CA GLY A 152 20.49 9.75 -22.10
C GLY A 152 20.51 8.41 -21.36
N ALA A 153 19.60 7.50 -21.72
CA ALA A 153 19.53 6.16 -21.12
C ALA A 153 20.81 5.36 -21.37
N GLU A 154 21.41 5.41 -22.57
CA GLU A 154 22.67 4.72 -22.85
C GLU A 154 23.86 5.28 -22.08
N LYS A 155 23.97 6.60 -21.98
CA LYS A 155 25.03 7.22 -21.17
C LYS A 155 24.93 6.82 -19.71
N LEU A 156 23.71 6.71 -19.18
CA LEU A 156 23.47 6.22 -17.82
C LEU A 156 23.79 4.72 -17.67
N LEU A 157 23.50 3.89 -18.68
CA LEU A 157 23.92 2.48 -18.69
C LEU A 157 25.44 2.31 -18.74
N GLY A 158 26.19 3.31 -19.23
CA GLY A 158 27.64 3.35 -19.14
C GLY A 158 28.17 3.45 -17.70
N VAL A 159 27.35 3.97 -16.78
CA VAL A 159 27.66 4.07 -15.35
C VAL A 159 27.08 2.89 -14.57
N TYR A 160 25.88 2.44 -14.92
CA TYR A 160 25.23 1.29 -14.28
C TYR A 160 24.62 0.34 -15.33
N PRO A 161 25.30 -0.77 -15.67
CA PRO A 161 24.80 -1.70 -16.67
C PRO A 161 23.61 -2.50 -16.14
N ILE A 162 22.50 -2.48 -16.86
CA ILE A 162 21.31 -3.29 -16.60
C ILE A 162 21.23 -4.38 -17.68
N PRO A 163 21.22 -5.68 -17.32
CA PRO A 163 21.10 -6.78 -18.28
C PRO A 163 19.88 -6.60 -19.20
N GLY A 164 20.07 -6.75 -20.51
CA GLY A 164 19.02 -6.58 -21.53
C GLY A 164 18.55 -5.15 -21.79
N ALA A 165 19.03 -4.15 -21.05
CA ALA A 165 18.62 -2.75 -21.27
C ALA A 165 19.19 -2.16 -22.55
N ARG A 166 20.42 -2.55 -22.94
CA ARG A 166 21.00 -2.13 -24.23
C ARG A 166 20.22 -2.69 -25.42
N ASP A 167 19.84 -3.97 -25.34
CA ASP A 167 19.03 -4.60 -26.38
C ASP A 167 17.65 -3.97 -26.47
N LYS A 168 17.05 -3.62 -25.32
CA LYS A 168 15.79 -2.84 -25.27
C LYS A 168 15.94 -1.44 -25.86
N ILE A 169 17.03 -0.71 -25.58
CA ILE A 169 17.26 0.62 -26.18
C ILE A 169 17.44 0.50 -27.69
N ALA A 170 18.21 -0.48 -28.16
CA ALA A 170 18.38 -0.74 -29.58
C ALA A 170 17.04 -1.08 -30.25
N ALA A 171 16.23 -1.93 -29.63
CA ALA A 171 14.88 -2.25 -30.08
C ALA A 171 13.96 -1.02 -30.08
N MET A 172 14.03 -0.17 -29.05
CA MET A 172 13.26 1.08 -28.97
C MET A 172 13.67 2.07 -30.05
N ARG A 173 14.97 2.21 -30.36
CA ARG A 173 15.44 3.04 -31.48
C ARG A 173 14.96 2.52 -32.82
N GLN A 174 15.09 1.21 -33.05
CA GLN A 174 14.61 0.57 -34.27
C GLN A 174 13.09 0.75 -34.42
N ARG A 175 12.34 0.58 -33.33
CA ARG A 175 10.88 0.79 -33.30
C ARG A 175 10.52 2.24 -33.54
N HIS A 176 11.20 3.19 -32.90
CA HIS A 176 10.99 4.62 -33.13
C HIS A 176 11.24 4.98 -34.60
N ALA A 177 12.34 4.51 -35.19
CA ALA A 177 12.62 4.71 -36.60
C ALA A 177 11.53 4.11 -37.53
N GLN A 178 11.02 2.91 -37.19
CA GLN A 178 9.91 2.29 -37.92
C GLN A 178 8.60 3.07 -37.79
N VAL A 179 8.27 3.56 -36.59
CA VAL A 179 7.07 4.36 -36.34
C VAL A 179 7.16 5.70 -37.08
N THR A 180 8.29 6.41 -36.99
CA THR A 180 8.51 7.67 -37.70
C THR A 180 8.37 7.48 -39.22
N ALA A 181 9.03 6.46 -39.79
CA ALA A 181 8.89 6.14 -41.21
C ALA A 181 7.44 5.76 -41.59
N SER A 182 6.73 5.05 -40.72
CA SER A 182 5.32 4.71 -40.95
C SER A 182 4.42 5.94 -40.91
N ILE A 183 4.67 6.87 -39.99
CA ILE A 183 3.94 8.15 -39.91
C ILE A 183 4.16 8.95 -41.19
N ASP A 184 5.41 9.09 -41.63
CA ASP A 184 5.74 9.80 -42.88
C ASP A 184 5.04 9.16 -44.09
N TYR A 185 5.06 7.83 -44.19
CA TYR A 185 4.34 7.06 -45.22
C TYR A 185 2.83 7.32 -45.21
N TYR A 186 2.19 7.26 -44.02
CA TYR A 186 0.74 7.47 -43.91
C TYR A 186 0.34 8.94 -44.08
N GLU A 187 1.15 9.90 -43.63
CA GLU A 187 0.93 11.33 -43.89
C GLU A 187 1.04 11.65 -45.38
N GLY A 188 2.04 11.07 -46.09
CA GLY A 188 2.18 11.17 -47.54
C GLY A 188 0.97 10.58 -48.27
N ARG A 189 0.55 9.37 -47.89
CA ARG A 189 -0.64 8.73 -48.47
C ARG A 189 -1.93 9.48 -48.17
N LEU A 190 -2.06 10.08 -46.99
CA LEU A 190 -3.20 10.93 -46.63
C LEU A 190 -3.21 12.21 -47.47
N ALA A 191 -2.05 12.83 -47.69
CA ALA A 191 -1.89 14.00 -48.56
C ALA A 191 -2.24 13.67 -50.02
N GLU A 192 -1.83 12.50 -50.54
CA GLU A 192 -2.22 12.01 -51.87
C GLU A 192 -3.72 11.76 -51.99
N GLN A 193 -4.33 11.11 -50.98
CA GLN A 193 -5.76 10.86 -50.95
C GLN A 193 -6.57 12.16 -50.87
N VAL A 194 -6.13 13.13 -50.06
CA VAL A 194 -6.71 14.48 -50.00
C VAL A 194 -6.56 15.19 -51.34
N THR A 195 -5.42 15.03 -52.02
CA THR A 195 -5.17 15.61 -53.36
C THR A 195 -6.02 14.93 -54.44
N GLN A 196 -6.20 13.61 -54.40
CA GLN A 196 -7.12 12.87 -55.28
C GLN A 196 -8.57 13.26 -55.05
N LEU A 197 -8.99 13.41 -53.80
CA LEU A 197 -10.34 13.89 -53.43
C LEU A 197 -10.59 15.30 -53.97
N ASN A 198 -9.57 16.16 -53.89
CA ASN A 198 -9.61 17.52 -54.45
C ASN A 198 -9.58 17.53 -55.99
N ARG A 199 -8.88 16.58 -56.63
CA ARG A 199 -8.89 16.38 -58.09
C ARG A 199 -10.24 15.86 -58.60
N LEU A 200 -10.90 14.96 -57.88
CA LEU A 200 -12.25 14.47 -58.23
C LEU A 200 -13.32 15.57 -58.17
N ASN A 201 -13.08 16.62 -57.39
CA ASN A 201 -13.95 17.80 -57.31
C ASN A 201 -13.72 18.85 -58.42
N ARG A 202 -12.75 18.65 -59.32
CA ARG A 202 -12.38 19.68 -60.30
C ARG A 202 -12.01 19.09 -61.66
N ASN A 203 -12.95 19.13 -62.60
CA ASN A 203 -12.68 18.78 -63.99
C ASN A 203 -11.90 19.92 -64.71
N ARG A 204 -10.86 19.50 -65.46
CA ARG A 204 -10.30 20.06 -66.72
C ARG A 204 -8.89 20.71 -66.69
N ASP A 205 -8.01 20.01 -67.42
CA ASP A 205 -6.89 20.46 -68.31
C ASP A 205 -5.40 20.54 -67.86
N TYR A 206 -4.62 19.72 -68.61
CA TYR A 206 -3.20 19.71 -69.03
C TYR A 206 -2.02 19.29 -68.12
N MET A 207 -1.06 18.68 -68.83
CA MET A 207 0.08 17.81 -68.47
C MET A 207 1.24 18.52 -67.76
N ASP A 208 2.07 17.77 -67.03
CA ASP A 208 3.54 17.77 -67.24
C ASP A 208 4.20 16.57 -66.52
N GLU A 209 5.23 16.03 -67.17
CA GLU A 209 6.13 14.93 -66.74
C GLU A 209 7.26 15.50 -65.87
N GLU A 210 7.70 14.78 -64.83
CA GLU A 210 9.04 14.92 -64.24
C GLU A 210 9.39 13.73 -63.31
N GLU A 211 10.69 13.63 -63.00
CA GLU A 211 11.52 12.42 -62.93
C GLU A 211 11.43 11.60 -61.63
N GLU A 212 11.67 10.27 -61.74
CA GLU A 212 11.82 9.34 -60.63
C GLU A 212 13.22 9.48 -59.98
N GLU A 213 13.27 9.92 -58.72
CA GLU A 213 14.43 9.68 -57.83
C GLU A 213 14.16 8.41 -57.01
N GLU A 214 15.07 7.43 -57.10
CA GLU A 214 15.04 6.22 -56.26
C GLU A 214 15.35 6.57 -54.80
N GLU A 215 14.33 6.53 -53.93
CA GLU A 215 14.50 6.61 -52.48
C GLU A 215 15.09 5.30 -51.90
N PRO A 216 15.91 5.38 -50.83
CA PRO A 216 16.50 4.22 -50.18
C PRO A 216 15.42 3.31 -49.57
N PRO A 217 15.68 2.00 -49.39
CA PRO A 217 14.64 1.03 -49.05
C PRO A 217 13.92 1.41 -47.75
N GLU A 218 12.61 1.71 -47.87
CA GLU A 218 11.71 1.93 -46.74
C GLU A 218 11.76 0.72 -45.80
N ALA A 219 11.95 0.98 -44.50
CA ALA A 219 11.62 0.00 -43.50
C ALA A 219 10.12 -0.32 -43.64
N PRO A 220 9.70 -1.60 -43.69
CA PRO A 220 8.31 -1.93 -43.90
C PRO A 220 7.44 -1.25 -42.82
N PRO A 221 6.35 -0.58 -43.21
CA PRO A 221 5.46 0.07 -42.25
C PRO A 221 4.95 -0.98 -41.25
N LEU A 222 4.81 -0.56 -39.98
CA LEU A 222 4.24 -1.42 -38.94
C LEU A 222 2.93 -2.02 -39.45
N SER A 223 2.76 -3.32 -39.29
CA SER A 223 1.52 -3.97 -39.72
C SER A 223 0.35 -3.43 -38.91
N GLU A 224 -0.86 -3.50 -39.45
CA GLU A 224 -2.07 -3.12 -38.71
C GLU A 224 -2.20 -3.89 -37.38
N ASP A 225 -1.69 -5.13 -37.33
CA ASP A 225 -1.65 -5.95 -36.13
C ASP A 225 -0.62 -5.45 -35.10
N ASP A 226 0.50 -4.88 -35.53
CA ASP A 226 1.50 -4.29 -34.63
C ASP A 226 0.99 -2.98 -34.02
N LEU A 227 0.30 -2.15 -34.82
CA LEU A 227 -0.37 -0.94 -34.32
C LEU A 227 -1.46 -1.26 -33.30
N ARG A 228 -2.26 -2.31 -33.53
CA ARG A 228 -3.27 -2.79 -32.57
C ARG A 228 -2.66 -3.29 -31.26
N ARG A 229 -1.51 -3.98 -31.33
CA ARG A 229 -0.77 -4.40 -30.13
C ARG A 229 -0.23 -3.20 -29.35
N GLU A 230 0.27 -2.18 -30.04
CA GLU A 230 0.74 -0.93 -29.42
C GLU A 230 -0.38 -0.16 -28.73
N GLU A 231 -1.54 -0.02 -29.38
CA GLU A 231 -2.71 0.60 -28.76
C GLU A 231 -3.14 -0.15 -27.49
N GLU A 232 -3.10 -1.48 -27.50
CA GLU A 232 -3.44 -2.30 -26.34
C GLU A 232 -2.41 -2.16 -25.21
N GLU A 233 -1.11 -2.16 -25.53
CA GLU A 233 -0.03 -1.90 -24.56
C GLU A 233 -0.18 -0.52 -23.92
N MET A 234 -0.47 0.52 -24.71
CA MET A 234 -0.71 1.88 -24.19
C MET A 234 -1.93 1.94 -23.28
N ARG A 235 -3.06 1.33 -23.68
CA ARG A 235 -4.28 1.26 -22.85
C ARG A 235 -4.02 0.55 -21.52
N GLN A 236 -3.24 -0.52 -21.52
CA GLN A 236 -2.88 -1.24 -20.29
C GLN A 236 -1.99 -0.40 -19.37
N LEU A 237 -1.03 0.34 -19.92
CA LEU A 237 -0.17 1.24 -19.14
C LEU A 237 -0.96 2.40 -18.55
N GLU A 238 -1.87 3.00 -19.31
CA GLU A 238 -2.78 4.05 -18.82
C GLU A 238 -3.68 3.54 -17.70
N ARG A 239 -4.21 2.32 -17.81
CA ARG A 239 -5.01 1.69 -16.74
C ARG A 239 -4.21 1.51 -15.47
N LYS A 240 -3.01 0.91 -15.55
CA LYS A 240 -2.11 0.71 -14.39
C LYS A 240 -1.71 2.03 -13.74
N LYS A 241 -1.47 3.06 -14.56
CA LYS A 241 -1.14 4.40 -14.08
C LYS A 241 -2.28 5.00 -13.26
N ARG A 242 -3.51 4.94 -13.79
CA ARG A 242 -4.71 5.41 -13.10
C ARG A 242 -4.94 4.67 -11.79
N GLU A 243 -4.82 3.34 -11.79
CA GLU A 243 -4.90 2.51 -10.57
C GLU A 243 -3.88 2.96 -9.50
N LEU A 244 -2.65 3.32 -9.89
CA LEU A 244 -1.63 3.81 -8.95
C LEU A 244 -1.92 5.22 -8.42
N GLU A 245 -2.52 6.09 -9.22
CA GLU A 245 -2.96 7.42 -8.79
C GLU A 245 -4.13 7.32 -7.81
N ASP A 246 -5.12 6.49 -8.12
CA ASP A 246 -6.27 6.22 -7.26
C ASP A 246 -5.81 5.67 -5.89
N ARG A 247 -4.81 4.77 -5.87
CA ARG A 247 -4.20 4.27 -4.62
C ARG A 247 -3.50 5.35 -3.80
N LYS A 248 -2.80 6.28 -4.45
CA LYS A 248 -2.14 7.40 -3.75
C LYS A 248 -3.17 8.32 -3.12
N GLU A 249 -4.23 8.63 -3.85
CA GLU A 249 -5.34 9.43 -3.35
C GLU A 249 -6.07 8.74 -2.20
N LEU A 250 -6.38 7.44 -2.35
CA LEU A 250 -6.99 6.62 -1.30
C LEU A 250 -6.17 6.67 -0.01
N ARG A 251 -4.84 6.45 -0.11
CA ARG A 251 -3.95 6.53 1.04
C ARG A 251 -3.96 7.93 1.67
N ALA A 252 -3.91 8.99 0.86
CA ALA A 252 -3.94 10.36 1.35
C ALA A 252 -5.27 10.67 2.09
N ASN A 253 -6.39 10.20 1.55
CA ASN A 253 -7.71 10.35 2.14
C ASN A 253 -7.83 9.56 3.45
N ALA A 254 -7.33 8.32 3.49
CA ALA A 254 -7.28 7.51 4.71
C ALA A 254 -6.41 8.17 5.79
N HIS A 255 -5.24 8.69 5.40
CA HIS A 255 -4.37 9.44 6.31
C HIS A 255 -5.05 10.70 6.85
N ALA A 256 -5.72 11.47 6.00
CA ALA A 256 -6.45 12.67 6.40
C ALA A 256 -7.60 12.33 7.35
N PHE A 257 -8.37 11.27 7.07
CA PHE A 257 -9.43 10.80 7.96
C PHE A 257 -8.86 10.37 9.32
N ALA A 258 -7.79 9.58 9.32
CA ALA A 258 -7.17 9.13 10.56
C ALA A 258 -6.67 10.32 11.40
N LYS A 259 -5.95 11.25 10.77
CA LYS A 259 -5.38 12.42 11.44
C LYS A 259 -6.42 13.43 11.92
N ASN A 260 -7.49 13.66 11.16
CA ASN A 260 -8.45 14.72 11.45
C ASN A 260 -9.68 14.23 12.24
N VAL A 261 -10.01 12.93 12.12
CA VAL A 261 -11.20 12.34 12.75
C VAL A 261 -10.79 11.33 13.82
N LEU A 262 -10.08 10.26 13.45
CA LEU A 262 -9.77 9.19 14.41
C LEU A 262 -8.90 9.68 15.58
N SER A 263 -7.95 10.58 15.34
CA SER A 263 -7.10 11.16 16.39
C SER A 263 -7.89 11.86 17.51
N THR A 264 -9.14 12.24 17.26
CA THR A 264 -10.02 12.88 18.24
C THR A 264 -10.75 11.88 19.14
N ALA A 265 -10.80 10.59 18.78
CA ALA A 265 -11.53 9.56 19.51
C ALA A 265 -11.13 9.44 20.99
N PRO A 266 -9.84 9.53 21.37
CA PRO A 266 -9.45 9.47 22.79
C PRO A 266 -10.09 10.58 23.63
N ASN A 267 -10.45 11.73 23.06
CA ASN A 267 -11.14 12.80 23.79
C ASN A 267 -12.58 12.41 24.19
N LEU A 268 -13.19 11.46 23.47
CA LEU A 268 -14.54 10.98 23.72
C LEU A 268 -14.54 9.87 24.77
N TYR A 269 -13.60 8.93 24.66
CA TYR A 269 -13.66 7.70 25.46
C TYR A 269 -12.71 7.66 26.67
N SER A 270 -11.59 8.41 26.69
CA SER A 270 -10.52 8.15 27.68
C SER A 270 -10.92 8.42 29.13
N SER A 271 -11.92 9.26 29.35
CA SER A 271 -12.46 9.58 30.69
C SER A 271 -13.57 8.64 31.15
N LEU A 272 -14.07 7.75 30.28
CA LEU A 272 -15.20 6.88 30.56
C LEU A 272 -14.74 5.57 31.22
N ALA A 273 -15.52 5.13 32.21
CA ALA A 273 -15.13 4.06 33.12
C ALA A 273 -15.22 2.68 32.48
N THR A 274 -16.29 2.41 31.75
CA THR A 274 -16.59 1.07 31.23
C THR A 274 -16.28 0.93 29.74
N GLN A 275 -16.01 -0.30 29.29
CA GLN A 275 -15.79 -0.63 27.88
C GLN A 275 -16.99 -0.20 27.01
N THR A 276 -18.20 -0.46 27.47
CA THR A 276 -19.44 -0.12 26.76
C THR A 276 -19.62 1.38 26.60
N GLU A 277 -19.42 2.18 27.65
CA GLU A 277 -19.50 3.64 27.56
C GLU A 277 -18.44 4.19 26.59
N ARG A 278 -17.21 3.66 26.66
CA ARG A 278 -16.12 4.02 25.74
C ARG A 278 -16.49 3.74 24.29
N PHE A 279 -16.98 2.54 24.00
CA PHE A 279 -17.46 2.17 22.67
C PHE A 279 -18.58 3.09 22.19
N GLN A 280 -19.65 3.27 22.97
CA GLN A 280 -20.79 4.11 22.63
C GLN A 280 -20.41 5.56 22.33
N SER A 281 -19.44 6.10 23.07
CA SER A 281 -18.95 7.46 22.84
C SER A 281 -18.33 7.69 21.46
N THR A 282 -17.91 6.61 20.77
CA THR A 282 -17.30 6.68 19.43
C THR A 282 -18.31 6.66 18.28
N LEU A 283 -19.61 6.51 18.57
CA LEU A 283 -20.67 6.51 17.57
C LEU A 283 -20.61 7.72 16.59
N PRO A 284 -20.38 8.97 17.04
CA PRO A 284 -20.26 10.10 16.10
C PRO A 284 -19.08 9.97 15.11
N ILE A 285 -17.99 9.33 15.53
CA ILE A 285 -16.84 9.05 14.66
C ILE A 285 -17.21 7.98 13.64
N TYR A 286 -17.89 6.91 14.08
CA TYR A 286 -18.38 5.88 13.17
C TYR A 286 -19.36 6.44 12.13
N GLN A 287 -20.32 7.28 12.54
CA GLN A 287 -21.24 7.95 11.61
C GLN A 287 -20.49 8.86 10.62
N THR A 288 -19.40 9.51 11.05
CA THR A 288 -18.52 10.27 10.15
C THR A 288 -17.80 9.35 9.16
N ALA A 289 -17.38 8.14 9.59
CA ALA A 289 -16.80 7.14 8.72
C ALA A 289 -17.80 6.61 7.68
N VAL A 290 -19.05 6.36 8.09
CA VAL A 290 -20.16 5.97 7.20
C VAL A 290 -20.37 7.04 6.12
N LYS A 291 -20.49 8.31 6.52
CA LYS A 291 -20.63 9.46 5.60
C LYS A 291 -19.45 9.61 4.64
N ALA A 292 -18.24 9.37 5.12
CA ALA A 292 -17.02 9.38 4.30
C ALA A 292 -16.93 8.19 3.33
N GLY A 293 -17.89 7.26 3.36
CA GLY A 293 -17.90 6.08 2.48
C GLY A 293 -17.01 4.93 2.95
N LEU A 294 -16.47 4.96 4.17
CA LEU A 294 -15.56 3.94 4.66
C LEU A 294 -16.23 2.59 4.96
N ILE A 295 -17.53 2.58 5.25
CA ILE A 295 -18.30 1.32 5.37
C ILE A 295 -18.64 0.76 3.99
N LYS A 296 -19.12 1.61 3.07
CA LYS A 296 -19.37 1.25 1.68
C LYS A 296 -18.10 0.75 0.96
N GLY A 297 -16.94 1.32 1.30
CA GLY A 297 -15.63 0.92 0.81
C GLY A 297 -15.14 -0.44 1.29
N GLN A 298 -15.85 -1.09 2.21
CA GLN A 298 -15.57 -2.47 2.64
C GLN A 298 -16.40 -3.50 1.85
N VAL A 299 -17.32 -3.06 0.99
CA VAL A 299 -18.09 -3.91 0.09
C VAL A 299 -17.51 -3.82 -1.33
N PRO A 300 -17.31 -4.95 -2.05
CA PRO A 300 -16.87 -4.95 -3.44
C PRO A 300 -17.78 -4.16 -4.38
N ALA A 301 -17.19 -3.51 -5.39
CA ALA A 301 -17.95 -2.74 -6.39
C ALA A 301 -19.07 -3.55 -7.11
N PRO A 302 -18.89 -4.84 -7.48
CA PRO A 302 -19.96 -5.65 -8.06
C PRO A 302 -21.18 -5.86 -7.14
N LEU A 303 -21.02 -5.67 -5.83
CA LEU A 303 -22.07 -5.77 -4.82
C LEU A 303 -22.61 -4.38 -4.40
N GLY A 304 -22.33 -3.34 -5.19
CA GLY A 304 -22.80 -1.96 -4.95
C GLY A 304 -21.92 -1.12 -4.02
N GLY A 305 -20.81 -1.68 -3.53
CA GLY A 305 -19.83 -0.97 -2.72
C GLY A 305 -18.82 -0.17 -3.52
N THR A 306 -17.71 0.21 -2.87
CA THR A 306 -16.62 0.96 -3.52
C THR A 306 -15.23 0.38 -3.24
N SER A 307 -15.15 -0.85 -2.72
CA SER A 307 -13.87 -1.52 -2.53
C SER A 307 -13.22 -1.84 -3.88
N ALA A 308 -11.99 -1.39 -4.07
CA ALA A 308 -11.21 -1.55 -5.29
C ALA A 308 -10.17 -2.69 -5.21
N GLY A 309 -9.94 -3.27 -4.03
CA GLY A 309 -9.01 -4.38 -3.84
C GLY A 309 -8.60 -4.58 -2.37
N LEU A 310 -7.91 -5.69 -2.11
CA LEU A 310 -7.34 -6.03 -0.80
C LEU A 310 -6.05 -5.25 -0.50
N ILE A 311 -5.25 -4.90 -1.50
CA ILE A 311 -4.09 -4.00 -1.31
C ILE A 311 -4.58 -2.62 -0.85
N ASP A 312 -5.66 -2.15 -1.46
CA ASP A 312 -6.29 -0.86 -1.15
C ASP A 312 -6.85 -0.87 0.29
N ALA A 313 -7.48 -1.98 0.70
CA ALA A 313 -7.87 -2.19 2.08
C ALA A 313 -6.66 -2.17 3.05
N ALA A 314 -5.54 -2.81 2.70
CA ALA A 314 -4.33 -2.79 3.52
C ALA A 314 -3.75 -1.38 3.70
N LEU A 315 -3.81 -0.52 2.68
CA LEU A 315 -3.40 0.88 2.78
C LEU A 315 -4.26 1.66 3.79
N VAL A 316 -5.58 1.51 3.72
CA VAL A 316 -6.51 2.17 4.66
C VAL A 316 -6.26 1.69 6.09
N VAL A 317 -6.14 0.36 6.28
CA VAL A 317 -5.90 -0.25 7.59
C VAL A 317 -4.59 0.24 8.22
N GLU A 318 -3.50 0.31 7.44
CA GLU A 318 -2.21 0.80 7.90
C GLU A 318 -2.30 2.27 8.36
N GLU A 319 -2.92 3.14 7.55
CA GLU A 319 -3.06 4.56 7.89
C GLU A 319 -3.91 4.79 9.15
N PHE A 320 -4.96 3.98 9.36
CA PHE A 320 -5.82 4.09 10.54
C PHE A 320 -5.08 3.65 11.82
N HIS A 321 -4.43 2.49 11.78
CA HIS A 321 -3.70 1.94 12.93
C HIS A 321 -2.44 2.72 13.29
N ALA A 322 -1.89 3.48 12.34
CA ALA A 322 -0.81 4.42 12.61
C ALA A 322 -1.24 5.64 13.46
N VAL A 323 -2.54 5.86 13.66
CA VAL A 323 -3.06 7.00 14.43
C VAL A 323 -3.89 6.53 15.62
N GLU A 324 -4.94 5.76 15.39
CA GLU A 324 -5.89 5.35 16.44
C GLU A 324 -6.47 3.94 16.15
N PRO A 325 -5.89 2.88 16.74
CA PRO A 325 -6.36 1.49 16.54
C PRO A 325 -7.75 1.19 17.11
N SER A 326 -8.10 1.80 18.24
CA SER A 326 -9.26 1.44 19.07
C SER A 326 -10.61 1.73 18.42
N THR A 327 -10.76 2.85 17.72
CA THR A 327 -11.98 3.18 16.97
C THR A 327 -11.90 2.68 15.53
N ALA A 328 -10.69 2.60 14.96
CA ALA A 328 -10.49 2.03 13.63
C ALA A 328 -11.00 0.59 13.53
N ILE A 329 -10.78 -0.23 14.56
CA ILE A 329 -11.22 -1.62 14.56
C ILE A 329 -12.74 -1.78 14.61
N THR A 330 -13.49 -0.82 15.16
CA THR A 330 -14.95 -0.80 15.08
C THR A 330 -15.42 -0.64 13.63
N ILE A 331 -14.78 0.28 12.88
CA ILE A 331 -15.04 0.52 11.45
C ILE A 331 -14.70 -0.72 10.62
N LEU A 332 -13.53 -1.33 10.87
CA LEU A 332 -13.03 -2.48 10.11
C LEU A 332 -13.71 -3.80 10.52
N GLY A 333 -14.19 -3.89 11.76
CA GLY A 333 -14.94 -5.03 12.28
C GLY A 333 -16.25 -5.26 11.53
N THR A 334 -16.88 -4.16 11.04
CA THR A 334 -18.03 -4.25 10.13
C THR A 334 -17.67 -4.98 8.83
N GLY A 335 -16.51 -4.71 8.23
CA GLY A 335 -16.04 -5.41 7.04
C GLY A 335 -15.83 -6.90 7.28
N LEU A 336 -15.27 -7.28 8.43
CA LEU A 336 -15.19 -8.69 8.82
C LEU A 336 -16.58 -9.31 8.97
N GLY A 337 -17.54 -8.60 9.57
CA GLY A 337 -18.94 -9.03 9.67
C GLY A 337 -19.65 -9.21 8.34
N LEU A 338 -19.29 -8.40 7.33
CA LEU A 338 -19.83 -8.47 5.97
C LEU A 338 -19.17 -9.55 5.12
N THR A 339 -17.94 -9.95 5.45
CA THR A 339 -17.12 -10.84 4.60
C THR A 339 -17.76 -12.20 4.31
N PRO A 340 -18.38 -12.93 5.28
CA PRO A 340 -19.06 -14.18 4.96
C PRO A 340 -20.19 -14.01 3.94
N LEU A 341 -20.96 -12.93 4.07
CA LEU A 341 -22.04 -12.60 3.13
C LEU A 341 -21.47 -12.24 1.76
N ILE A 342 -20.39 -11.45 1.70
CA ILE A 342 -19.70 -11.10 0.44
C ILE A 342 -19.22 -12.36 -0.29
N LEU A 343 -18.64 -13.32 0.43
CA LEU A 343 -18.02 -14.51 -0.15
C LEU A 343 -19.01 -15.64 -0.48
N GLY A 344 -20.00 -15.87 0.38
CA GLY A 344 -20.91 -17.02 0.30
C GLY A 344 -22.38 -16.67 0.08
N GLY A 345 -22.73 -15.39 0.03
CA GLY A 345 -24.10 -14.94 -0.16
C GLY A 345 -24.65 -15.25 -1.55
N THR A 346 -25.92 -15.64 -1.61
CA THR A 346 -26.67 -15.68 -2.86
C THR A 346 -27.09 -14.25 -3.26
N PRO A 347 -27.46 -14.00 -4.54
CA PRO A 347 -27.95 -12.70 -4.96
C PRO A 347 -29.11 -12.17 -4.10
N ALA A 348 -30.02 -13.05 -3.67
CA ALA A 348 -31.13 -12.69 -2.79
C ALA A 348 -30.66 -12.26 -1.38
N LEU A 349 -29.65 -12.95 -0.83
CA LEU A 349 -29.06 -12.55 0.45
C LEU A 349 -28.28 -11.24 0.34
N HIS A 350 -27.54 -11.03 -0.77
CA HIS A 350 -26.84 -9.77 -1.03
C HIS A 350 -27.82 -8.59 -1.11
N GLU A 351 -28.88 -8.72 -1.91
CA GLU A 351 -29.90 -7.68 -2.05
C GLU A 351 -30.55 -7.35 -0.71
N LYS A 352 -30.92 -8.38 0.07
CA LYS A 352 -31.60 -8.21 1.36
C LYS A 352 -30.71 -7.56 2.42
N PHE A 353 -29.46 -8.00 2.56
CA PHE A 353 -28.65 -7.70 3.74
C PHE A 353 -27.53 -6.69 3.53
N LEU A 354 -27.09 -6.41 2.29
CA LEU A 354 -26.07 -5.40 2.04
C LEU A 354 -26.62 -3.98 1.97
N ALA A 355 -27.88 -3.79 1.57
CA ALA A 355 -28.47 -2.48 1.33
C ALA A 355 -28.24 -1.46 2.46
N PRO A 356 -28.38 -1.80 3.77
CA PRO A 356 -28.16 -0.85 4.86
C PRO A 356 -26.70 -0.35 4.99
N PHE A 357 -25.72 -1.08 4.44
CA PHE A 357 -24.30 -0.74 4.50
C PHE A 357 -23.83 0.11 3.30
N LEU A 358 -24.71 0.33 2.31
CA LEU A 358 -24.42 1.06 1.07
C LEU A 358 -24.88 2.53 1.08
N THR A 359 -25.71 2.91 2.04
CA THR A 359 -26.42 4.21 2.09
C THR A 359 -25.52 5.41 2.42
N GLN A 360 -24.31 5.17 2.97
CA GLN A 360 -23.41 6.21 3.50
C GLN A 360 -24.09 7.14 4.53
N GLU A 361 -25.16 6.66 5.16
CA GLU A 361 -25.89 7.35 6.23
C GLU A 361 -26.19 6.38 7.37
N GLY A 362 -26.42 6.92 8.56
CA GLY A 362 -26.73 6.14 9.75
C GLY A 362 -25.51 5.54 10.43
N GLU A 363 -25.73 4.42 11.10
CA GLU A 363 -24.81 3.80 12.06
C GLU A 363 -24.77 2.28 11.97
N THR A 364 -25.16 1.74 10.81
CA THR A 364 -25.27 0.30 10.57
C THR A 364 -23.95 -0.40 10.81
N ILE A 365 -23.97 -1.42 11.66
CA ILE A 365 -22.79 -2.13 12.12
C ILE A 365 -22.95 -3.64 11.91
N ALA A 366 -21.87 -4.30 11.52
CA ALA A 366 -21.86 -5.75 11.32
C ALA A 366 -20.85 -6.45 12.23
N SER A 367 -21.10 -7.73 12.48
CA SER A 367 -20.27 -8.60 13.30
C SER A 367 -20.13 -9.99 12.68
N PHE A 368 -18.94 -10.59 12.84
CA PHE A 368 -18.72 -12.01 12.57
C PHE A 368 -18.59 -12.76 13.88
N ALA A 369 -19.62 -13.55 14.23
CA ALA A 369 -19.72 -14.18 15.54
C ALA A 369 -19.25 -15.63 15.52
N HIS A 370 -17.95 -15.82 15.76
CA HIS A 370 -17.32 -17.14 15.81
C HIS A 370 -16.88 -17.54 17.23
N SER A 371 -16.06 -16.71 17.88
CA SER A 371 -15.42 -16.99 19.17
C SER A 371 -16.40 -17.24 20.33
N GLU A 372 -16.02 -18.12 21.25
CA GLU A 372 -16.85 -18.62 22.35
C GLU A 372 -16.11 -18.56 23.70
N PRO A 373 -16.82 -18.52 24.84
CA PRO A 373 -16.19 -18.50 26.17
C PRO A 373 -15.24 -19.68 26.44
N SER A 374 -15.54 -20.86 25.90
CA SER A 374 -14.70 -22.07 26.03
C SER A 374 -13.47 -22.06 25.11
N GLY A 375 -13.32 -21.04 24.26
CA GLY A 375 -12.32 -20.98 23.21
C GLY A 375 -12.71 -21.74 21.95
N THR A 376 -12.09 -21.38 20.82
CA THR A 376 -12.40 -21.93 19.49
C THR A 376 -11.19 -22.51 18.76
N ALA A 377 -10.01 -22.62 19.40
CA ALA A 377 -8.83 -23.19 18.75
C ALA A 377 -9.03 -24.66 18.30
N ASN A 378 -9.90 -25.39 18.99
CA ASN A 378 -10.19 -26.81 18.77
C ASN A 378 -11.55 -27.06 18.11
N TRP A 379 -12.18 -26.03 17.54
CA TRP A 379 -13.57 -26.11 17.04
C TRP A 379 -13.79 -27.15 15.93
N LEU A 380 -12.75 -27.44 15.13
CA LEU A 380 -12.74 -28.48 14.09
C LEU A 380 -11.93 -29.72 14.48
N GLN A 381 -11.56 -29.89 15.74
CA GLN A 381 -10.85 -31.09 16.16
C GLN A 381 -11.83 -32.26 16.25
N LYS A 382 -11.59 -33.33 15.47
CA LYS A 382 -12.35 -34.57 15.58
C LYS A 382 -12.29 -35.14 17.00
N GLY A 383 -13.44 -35.53 17.53
CA GLY A 383 -13.59 -36.02 18.92
C GLY A 383 -13.62 -34.92 20.00
N ALA A 384 -13.43 -33.65 19.65
CA ALA A 384 -13.62 -32.54 20.57
C ALA A 384 -15.10 -32.13 20.68
N PRO A 385 -15.49 -31.36 21.71
CA PRO A 385 -16.87 -30.89 21.87
C PRO A 385 -17.40 -29.98 20.74
N GLY A 386 -16.51 -29.45 19.89
CA GLY A 386 -16.84 -28.49 18.83
C GLY A 386 -17.33 -27.14 19.37
N LEU A 387 -18.03 -26.39 18.51
CA LEU A 387 -18.72 -25.17 18.93
C LEU A 387 -19.89 -25.53 19.87
N GLN A 388 -20.01 -24.74 20.94
CA GLN A 388 -21.06 -24.82 21.94
C GLN A 388 -22.28 -23.98 21.55
N THR A 389 -22.12 -23.02 20.64
CA THR A 389 -23.25 -22.41 19.94
C THR A 389 -23.79 -23.38 18.90
N THR A 390 -24.99 -23.88 19.16
CA THR A 390 -25.69 -24.87 18.35
C THR A 390 -26.91 -24.29 17.66
N ALA A 391 -27.27 -24.87 16.52
CA ALA A 391 -28.52 -24.58 15.84
C ALA A 391 -29.16 -25.85 15.27
N TYR A 392 -30.48 -25.99 15.41
CA TYR A 392 -31.25 -27.05 14.78
C TYR A 392 -32.49 -26.48 14.10
N GLN A 393 -32.93 -27.14 13.02
CA GLN A 393 -34.10 -26.70 12.28
C GLN A 393 -35.40 -27.15 12.96
N ASP A 394 -36.37 -26.25 13.06
CA ASP A 394 -37.74 -26.46 13.55
C ASP A 394 -38.71 -25.78 12.58
N GLY A 395 -39.27 -26.55 11.65
CA GLY A 395 -40.08 -26.00 10.55
C GLY A 395 -39.25 -25.16 9.56
N ASP A 396 -39.68 -23.92 9.34
CA ASP A 396 -39.03 -22.91 8.50
C ASP A 396 -38.10 -21.97 9.29
N GLU A 397 -37.74 -22.34 10.52
CA GLU A 397 -36.82 -21.59 11.38
C GLU A 397 -35.67 -22.47 11.88
N TRP A 398 -34.59 -21.80 12.31
CA TRP A 398 -33.48 -22.36 13.06
C TRP A 398 -33.56 -21.89 14.51
N ILE A 399 -33.41 -22.83 15.45
CA ILE A 399 -33.39 -22.54 16.89
C ILE A 399 -31.94 -22.53 17.37
N VAL A 400 -31.47 -21.37 17.82
CA VAL A 400 -30.09 -21.15 18.26
C VAL A 400 -29.99 -21.18 19.78
N ASN A 401 -28.97 -21.89 20.28
CA ASN A 401 -28.65 -21.99 21.69
C ASN A 401 -27.14 -21.96 21.91
N GLY A 402 -26.66 -21.19 22.88
CA GLY A 402 -25.26 -21.17 23.29
C GLY A 402 -24.75 -19.77 23.56
N GLU A 403 -23.43 -19.59 23.52
CA GLU A 403 -22.79 -18.35 23.93
C GLU A 403 -21.63 -17.96 23.02
N LYS A 404 -21.54 -16.67 22.70
CA LYS A 404 -20.44 -16.06 21.95
C LYS A 404 -19.69 -15.06 22.82
N TYR A 405 -18.40 -14.87 22.54
CA TYR A 405 -17.55 -13.95 23.28
C TYR A 405 -16.44 -13.39 22.38
N TRP A 406 -15.97 -12.17 22.65
CA TRP A 406 -14.96 -11.44 21.87
C TRP A 406 -15.39 -10.93 20.49
N THR A 407 -16.62 -11.21 20.07
CA THR A 407 -17.07 -10.96 18.69
C THR A 407 -17.34 -9.47 18.50
N THR A 408 -16.38 -8.76 17.89
CA THR A 408 -16.43 -7.31 17.71
C THR A 408 -17.75 -6.86 17.11
N ASN A 409 -18.33 -5.81 17.69
CA ASN A 409 -19.60 -5.17 17.31
C ASN A 409 -20.88 -5.98 17.59
N SER A 410 -20.80 -7.23 18.06
CA SER A 410 -21.97 -8.13 18.11
C SER A 410 -23.12 -7.66 18.99
N GLY A 411 -22.85 -6.82 20.00
CA GLY A 411 -23.86 -6.21 20.85
C GLY A 411 -24.61 -5.06 20.19
N GLY A 412 -24.11 -4.52 19.08
CA GLY A 412 -24.56 -3.24 18.54
C GLY A 412 -24.30 -2.07 19.49
N TRP A 413 -24.66 -0.86 19.06
CA TRP A 413 -24.45 0.36 19.86
C TRP A 413 -25.17 0.38 21.21
N ASP A 414 -26.28 -0.35 21.33
CA ASP A 414 -27.19 -0.30 22.48
C ASP A 414 -27.36 -1.63 23.22
N GLY A 415 -26.55 -2.64 22.88
CA GLY A 415 -26.65 -3.98 23.47
C GLY A 415 -27.81 -4.83 22.95
N ARG A 416 -28.48 -4.41 21.86
CA ARG A 416 -29.63 -5.13 21.24
C ARG A 416 -29.27 -5.82 19.93
N GLY A 417 -27.98 -6.10 19.71
CA GLY A 417 -27.46 -6.78 18.54
C GLY A 417 -26.97 -5.82 17.44
N ALA A 418 -25.99 -6.27 16.67
CA ALA A 418 -25.57 -5.60 15.44
C ALA A 418 -26.69 -5.62 14.38
N ASP A 419 -26.71 -4.65 13.46
CA ASP A 419 -27.64 -4.63 12.32
C ASP A 419 -27.55 -5.91 11.50
N MET A 420 -26.34 -6.49 11.41
CA MET A 420 -26.12 -7.81 10.83
C MET A 420 -25.04 -8.58 11.58
N THR A 421 -25.33 -9.81 12.00
CA THR A 421 -24.35 -10.74 12.56
C THR A 421 -24.32 -12.01 11.72
N CYS A 422 -23.16 -12.34 11.15
CA CYS A 422 -22.91 -13.67 10.60
C CYS A 422 -22.55 -14.61 11.77
N LEU A 423 -23.52 -15.39 12.23
CA LEU A 423 -23.42 -16.24 13.41
C LEU A 423 -23.02 -17.67 13.03
N VAL A 424 -21.85 -18.11 13.49
CA VAL A 424 -21.33 -19.45 13.24
C VAL A 424 -21.83 -20.41 14.31
N CYS A 425 -22.49 -21.48 13.88
CA CYS A 425 -23.06 -22.51 14.74
C CYS A 425 -22.59 -23.90 14.32
N ARG A 426 -22.59 -24.82 15.28
CA ARG A 426 -22.62 -26.26 15.01
C ARG A 426 -24.06 -26.73 14.87
N GLN A 427 -24.35 -27.57 13.88
CA GLN A 427 -25.65 -28.20 13.75
C GLN A 427 -25.88 -29.15 14.93
N GLY A 428 -27.05 -29.05 15.56
CA GLY A 428 -27.46 -29.94 16.64
C GLY A 428 -28.33 -29.26 17.67
N ARG A 429 -28.91 -30.07 18.56
CA ARG A 429 -29.59 -29.59 19.76
C ARG A 429 -28.56 -29.28 20.86
N PRO A 430 -28.84 -28.34 21.78
CA PRO A 430 -27.89 -27.95 22.82
C PRO A 430 -27.51 -29.08 23.79
N ASP A 431 -28.41 -30.04 23.99
CA ASP A 431 -28.21 -31.23 24.83
C ASP A 431 -27.57 -32.41 24.08
N THR A 432 -27.33 -32.25 22.78
CA THR A 432 -26.74 -33.30 21.94
C THR A 432 -25.26 -33.01 21.72
N PRO A 433 -24.34 -33.78 22.36
CA PRO A 433 -22.92 -33.60 22.16
C PRO A 433 -22.54 -33.90 20.71
N GLN A 434 -21.43 -33.35 20.26
CA GLN A 434 -20.87 -33.71 18.98
C GLN A 434 -20.46 -35.20 18.98
N SER A 435 -20.86 -35.91 17.92
CA SER A 435 -20.41 -37.30 17.70
C SER A 435 -18.89 -37.33 17.51
N PRO A 436 -18.17 -38.22 18.20
CA PRO A 436 -16.72 -38.34 18.05
C PRO A 436 -16.30 -38.90 16.67
N ASP A 437 -17.22 -39.57 15.99
CA ASP A 437 -16.98 -40.21 14.69
C ASP A 437 -17.20 -39.26 13.51
N ASP A 438 -18.01 -38.22 13.70
CA ASP A 438 -18.35 -37.23 12.69
C ASP A 438 -17.13 -36.35 12.36
N ASP A 439 -17.07 -35.88 11.12
CA ASP A 439 -16.21 -34.76 10.76
C ASP A 439 -16.84 -33.47 11.32
N PRO A 440 -16.16 -32.72 12.21
CA PRO A 440 -16.68 -31.45 12.71
C PRO A 440 -17.05 -30.46 11.59
N GLU A 441 -16.31 -30.46 10.47
CA GLU A 441 -16.54 -29.54 9.35
C GLU A 441 -17.93 -29.73 8.73
N SER A 442 -18.43 -30.98 8.69
CA SER A 442 -19.74 -31.31 8.08
C SER A 442 -20.92 -30.72 8.84
N ASN A 443 -20.71 -30.28 10.08
CA ASN A 443 -21.76 -29.79 10.96
C ASN A 443 -21.76 -28.26 11.10
N ILE A 444 -20.86 -27.53 10.45
CA ILE A 444 -20.78 -26.08 10.60
C ILE A 444 -21.75 -25.39 9.63
N LEU A 445 -22.55 -24.48 10.17
CA LEU A 445 -23.47 -23.62 9.44
C LEU A 445 -23.31 -22.15 9.85
N ILE A 446 -23.75 -21.23 9.00
CA ILE A 446 -23.75 -19.80 9.28
C ILE A 446 -25.15 -19.23 9.06
N LEU A 447 -25.69 -18.56 10.08
CA LEU A 447 -26.96 -17.83 10.04
C LEU A 447 -26.69 -16.33 10.02
N ILE A 448 -27.48 -15.57 9.27
CA ILE A 448 -27.54 -14.12 9.39
C ILE A 448 -28.56 -13.77 10.47
N LEU A 449 -28.11 -13.08 11.51
CA LEU A 449 -28.94 -12.59 12.60
C LEU A 449 -28.99 -11.07 12.55
N THR A 450 -30.18 -10.49 12.45
CA THR A 450 -30.39 -9.03 12.46
C THR A 450 -31.01 -8.55 13.76
N ARG A 451 -31.06 -7.22 13.93
CA ARG A 451 -31.80 -6.58 15.03
C ARG A 451 -33.29 -6.91 15.00
N GLU A 452 -33.89 -7.03 13.82
CA GLU A 452 -35.29 -7.40 13.66
C GLU A 452 -35.54 -8.83 14.13
N ASP A 453 -34.68 -9.78 13.75
CA ASP A 453 -34.77 -11.17 14.20
C ASP A 453 -34.68 -11.27 15.74
N ILE A 454 -33.77 -10.51 16.36
CA ILE A 454 -33.64 -10.44 17.82
C ILE A 454 -34.91 -9.85 18.45
N ALA A 455 -35.45 -8.76 17.91
CA ALA A 455 -36.64 -8.09 18.43
C ALA A 455 -37.93 -8.93 18.28
N ASN A 456 -37.99 -9.82 17.29
CA ASN A 456 -39.11 -10.74 17.07
C ASN A 456 -39.10 -11.94 18.04
N ASN A 457 -38.06 -12.08 18.86
CA ASN A 457 -37.93 -13.13 19.86
C ASN A 457 -38.22 -12.61 21.28
N PRO A 458 -38.54 -13.50 22.24
CA PRO A 458 -38.60 -13.15 23.66
C PRO A 458 -37.31 -12.45 24.14
N THR A 459 -37.44 -11.46 25.02
CA THR A 459 -36.30 -10.66 25.50
C THR A 459 -35.18 -11.45 26.18
N ASP A 460 -35.44 -12.68 26.62
CA ASP A 460 -34.48 -13.59 27.23
C ASP A 460 -33.77 -14.50 26.22
N ALA A 461 -34.25 -14.55 24.98
CA ALA A 461 -33.65 -15.35 23.91
C ALA A 461 -32.31 -14.77 23.42
N TYR A 462 -32.07 -13.48 23.60
CA TYR A 462 -30.79 -12.81 23.35
C TYR A 462 -30.42 -11.96 24.56
N ARG A 463 -29.24 -12.21 25.16
CA ARG A 463 -28.75 -11.40 26.28
C ARG A 463 -27.27 -11.11 26.17
N VAL A 464 -26.90 -9.85 26.26
CA VAL A 464 -25.53 -9.43 26.60
C VAL A 464 -25.34 -9.64 28.10
N LEU A 465 -24.41 -10.52 28.47
CA LEU A 465 -24.11 -10.89 29.85
C LEU A 465 -23.06 -9.96 30.49
N SER A 466 -22.05 -9.58 29.70
CA SER A 466 -20.95 -8.70 30.13
C SER A 466 -20.16 -8.19 28.92
N ASP A 467 -19.45 -7.07 29.07
CA ASP A 467 -18.49 -6.54 28.09
C ASP A 467 -17.08 -6.61 28.72
N PRO A 468 -16.07 -7.25 28.09
CA PRO A 468 -14.74 -7.36 28.67
C PRO A 468 -14.03 -6.01 28.76
N ASP A 469 -13.39 -5.73 29.90
CA ASP A 469 -12.51 -4.56 30.03
C ASP A 469 -11.14 -4.89 29.42
N LEU A 470 -10.79 -4.19 28.34
CA LEU A 470 -9.61 -4.51 27.53
C LEU A 470 -8.39 -3.64 27.91
N GLY A 471 -7.21 -4.24 27.92
CA GLY A 471 -5.95 -3.52 28.19
C GLY A 471 -5.63 -2.47 27.12
N GLY A 472 -5.79 -2.81 25.85
CA GLY A 472 -5.75 -1.93 24.68
C GLY A 472 -7.07 -2.02 23.91
N HIS A 473 -7.22 -1.28 22.81
CA HIS A 473 -8.48 -1.25 22.04
C HIS A 473 -9.70 -0.92 22.93
N LYS A 474 -9.54 0.11 23.76
CA LYS A 474 -10.44 0.44 24.89
C LYS A 474 -11.85 0.88 24.49
N SER A 475 -12.09 1.20 23.23
CA SER A 475 -13.36 1.69 22.70
C SER A 475 -14.04 0.68 21.77
N VAL A 476 -13.79 -0.61 21.98
CA VAL A 476 -14.32 -1.71 21.17
C VAL A 476 -15.33 -2.50 21.97
N ASN A 477 -16.45 -2.86 21.36
CA ASN A 477 -17.42 -3.77 21.96
C ASN A 477 -17.18 -5.20 21.43
N GLY A 478 -17.05 -6.17 22.34
CA GLY A 478 -16.90 -7.59 22.00
C GLY A 478 -17.52 -8.48 23.09
N PRO A 479 -18.83 -8.36 23.34
CA PRO A 479 -19.45 -8.79 24.58
C PRO A 479 -19.60 -10.30 24.66
N HIS A 480 -19.85 -10.77 25.88
CA HIS A 480 -20.34 -12.12 26.15
C HIS A 480 -21.85 -12.13 25.92
N THR A 481 -22.29 -12.84 24.89
CA THR A 481 -23.68 -12.90 24.46
C THR A 481 -24.21 -14.31 24.58
N ARG A 482 -25.41 -14.47 25.15
CA ARG A 482 -26.13 -15.74 25.25
C ARG A 482 -27.35 -15.75 24.34
N PHE A 483 -27.55 -16.90 23.69
CA PHE A 483 -28.72 -17.24 22.90
C PHE A 483 -29.48 -18.37 23.60
N THR A 484 -30.78 -18.19 23.82
CA THR A 484 -31.64 -19.18 24.50
C THR A 484 -32.90 -19.41 23.66
N ASN A 485 -32.94 -20.51 22.91
CA ASN A 485 -34.03 -20.83 21.98
C ASN A 485 -34.38 -19.68 21.02
N LEU A 486 -33.36 -18.96 20.54
CA LEU A 486 -33.54 -17.86 19.61
C LEU A 486 -33.97 -18.41 18.23
N ARG A 487 -35.12 -17.97 17.74
CA ARG A 487 -35.66 -18.36 16.43
C ARG A 487 -35.11 -17.44 15.34
N VAL A 488 -34.55 -18.03 14.29
CA VAL A 488 -34.01 -17.32 13.13
C VAL A 488 -34.64 -17.91 11.86
N PRO A 489 -35.20 -17.10 10.94
CA PRO A 489 -35.82 -17.62 9.72
C PRO A 489 -34.84 -18.46 8.87
N HIS A 490 -35.32 -19.54 8.26
CA HIS A 490 -34.50 -20.36 7.33
C HIS A 490 -33.98 -19.54 6.14
N ALA A 491 -34.73 -18.51 5.72
CA ALA A 491 -34.30 -17.57 4.68
C ALA A 491 -33.02 -16.79 5.05
N ASN A 492 -32.58 -16.81 6.31
CA ASN A 492 -31.34 -16.19 6.76
C ASN A 492 -30.16 -17.18 6.81
N LEU A 493 -30.34 -18.43 6.37
CA LEU A 493 -29.26 -19.41 6.26
C LEU A 493 -28.29 -18.98 5.16
N LEU A 494 -27.10 -18.54 5.56
CA LEU A 494 -26.03 -18.11 4.66
C LEU A 494 -25.22 -19.29 4.15
N ALA A 495 -24.83 -20.20 5.05
CA ALA A 495 -24.12 -21.42 4.70
C ALA A 495 -24.80 -22.60 5.39
N PRO A 496 -25.30 -23.60 4.62
CA PRO A 496 -25.86 -24.82 5.21
C PRO A 496 -24.76 -25.65 5.91
N PRO A 497 -25.16 -26.61 6.77
CA PRO A 497 -24.24 -27.57 7.36
C PRO A 497 -23.30 -28.19 6.31
N GLY A 498 -22.00 -28.17 6.59
CA GLY A 498 -20.95 -28.69 5.71
C GLY A 498 -20.37 -27.68 4.73
N GLN A 499 -20.97 -26.48 4.60
CA GLN A 499 -20.40 -25.37 3.84
C GLN A 499 -19.88 -24.24 4.75
N GLY A 500 -20.28 -24.22 6.03
CA GLY A 500 -19.90 -23.17 6.95
C GLY A 500 -18.39 -23.15 7.27
N ALA A 501 -17.75 -24.32 7.41
CA ALA A 501 -16.35 -24.39 7.84
C ALA A 501 -15.40 -23.73 6.82
N GLN A 502 -15.58 -24.03 5.55
CA GLN A 502 -14.81 -23.43 4.46
C GLN A 502 -15.05 -21.91 4.37
N LEU A 503 -16.29 -21.45 4.54
CA LEU A 503 -16.60 -20.03 4.51
C LEU A 503 -15.98 -19.27 5.71
N VAL A 504 -15.96 -19.88 6.89
CA VAL A 504 -15.24 -19.36 8.08
C VAL A 504 -13.74 -19.27 7.80
N GLU A 505 -13.14 -20.30 7.21
CA GLU A 505 -11.70 -20.30 6.89
C GLU A 505 -11.35 -19.23 5.85
N ARG A 506 -12.16 -19.09 4.79
CA ARG A 506 -11.97 -18.03 3.78
C ARG A 506 -12.09 -16.64 4.39
N THR A 507 -13.08 -16.43 5.25
CA THR A 507 -13.26 -15.16 5.98
C THR A 507 -12.05 -14.81 6.84
N PHE A 508 -11.58 -15.76 7.66
CA PHE A 508 -10.42 -15.55 8.53
C PHE A 508 -9.07 -15.58 7.80
N GLY A 509 -9.01 -16.12 6.58
CA GLY A 509 -7.83 -16.05 5.72
C GLY A 509 -7.61 -14.64 5.18
N LEU A 510 -8.68 -13.97 4.73
CA LEU A 510 -8.62 -12.56 4.32
C LEU A 510 -8.24 -11.65 5.50
N SER A 511 -8.86 -11.85 6.66
CA SER A 511 -8.56 -11.02 7.85
C SER A 511 -7.15 -11.24 8.37
N ALA A 512 -6.62 -12.47 8.31
CA ALA A 512 -5.25 -12.78 8.73
C ALA A 512 -4.22 -11.92 8.01
N ALA A 513 -4.36 -11.79 6.68
CA ALA A 513 -3.49 -10.91 5.90
C ALA A 513 -3.67 -9.44 6.32
N LEU A 514 -4.91 -8.98 6.57
CA LEU A 514 -5.20 -7.57 6.90
C LEU A 514 -4.66 -7.17 8.27
N VAL A 515 -4.62 -8.11 9.22
CA VAL A 515 -3.95 -7.91 10.52
C VAL A 515 -2.46 -7.56 10.34
N GLY A 516 -1.82 -8.07 9.28
CA GLY A 516 -0.47 -7.63 8.90
C GLY A 516 -0.37 -6.12 8.72
N ALA A 517 -1.34 -5.49 8.05
CA ALA A 517 -1.39 -4.04 7.87
C ALA A 517 -1.67 -3.29 9.19
N MET A 518 -2.49 -3.86 10.08
CA MET A 518 -2.70 -3.32 11.43
C MET A 518 -1.38 -3.25 12.20
N CYS A 519 -0.61 -4.35 12.18
CA CYS A 519 0.71 -4.42 12.80
C CYS A 519 1.66 -3.37 12.23
N VAL A 520 1.71 -3.22 10.91
CA VAL A 520 2.54 -2.21 10.24
C VAL A 520 2.15 -0.81 10.70
N GLY A 521 0.86 -0.49 10.79
CA GLY A 521 0.38 0.80 11.30
C GLY A 521 0.84 1.08 12.73
N VAL A 522 0.63 0.13 13.66
CA VAL A 522 1.04 0.26 15.07
C VAL A 522 2.56 0.40 15.21
N MET A 523 3.33 -0.42 14.49
CA MET A 523 4.80 -0.32 14.48
C MET A 523 5.27 1.03 13.92
N ARG A 524 4.62 1.52 12.86
CA ARG A 524 4.91 2.82 12.25
C ARG A 524 4.63 3.97 13.22
N HIS A 525 3.52 3.93 13.96
CA HIS A 525 3.21 4.91 15.00
C HIS A 525 4.33 4.97 16.07
N ALA A 526 4.75 3.81 16.58
CA ALA A 526 5.82 3.72 17.56
C ALA A 526 7.13 4.29 17.01
N PHE A 527 7.50 3.89 15.79
CA PHE A 527 8.71 4.31 15.12
C PHE A 527 8.74 5.81 14.84
N GLU A 528 7.68 6.38 14.27
CA GLU A 528 7.60 7.80 13.95
C GLU A 528 7.67 8.66 15.22
N THR A 529 7.03 8.23 16.30
CA THR A 529 7.11 8.87 17.62
C THR A 529 8.55 8.85 18.16
N ALA A 530 9.19 7.67 18.16
CA ALA A 530 10.56 7.52 18.64
C ALA A 530 11.58 8.28 17.76
N LEU A 531 11.39 8.28 16.44
CA LEU A 531 12.23 9.01 15.50
C LEU A 531 12.12 10.53 15.68
N ALA A 532 10.89 11.04 15.82
CA ALA A 532 10.65 12.45 16.06
C ALA A 532 11.28 12.92 17.38
N TYR A 533 11.18 12.09 18.41
CA TYR A 533 11.85 12.30 19.70
C TYR A 533 13.37 12.31 19.53
N ALA A 534 13.93 11.26 18.94
CA ALA A 534 15.38 11.07 18.82
C ALA A 534 16.08 12.16 17.99
N LYS A 535 15.40 12.73 16.99
CA LYS A 535 15.91 13.83 16.16
C LYS A 535 16.01 15.17 16.89
N LYS A 536 15.26 15.35 17.98
CA LYS A 536 15.16 16.63 18.71
C LYS A 536 15.86 16.57 20.06
N GLU A 537 15.66 15.48 20.80
CA GLU A 537 16.03 15.39 22.20
C GLU A 537 17.51 15.07 22.39
N LYS A 538 18.15 15.77 23.34
CA LYS A 538 19.56 15.59 23.66
C LYS A 538 19.82 14.81 24.95
N ARG A 539 18.79 14.66 25.80
CA ARG A 539 18.88 13.97 27.11
C ARG A 539 20.03 14.44 27.99
N GLY A 540 20.32 15.75 27.99
CA GLY A 540 21.43 16.36 28.73
C GLY A 540 22.78 16.34 28.00
N GLY A 541 22.85 15.77 26.80
CA GLY A 541 24.00 15.81 25.91
C GLY A 541 24.07 17.07 25.04
N ILE A 542 25.08 17.12 24.16
CA ILE A 542 25.34 18.24 23.25
C ILE A 542 24.62 18.10 21.90
N GLU A 543 24.36 16.87 21.48
CA GLU A 543 23.74 16.50 20.20
C GLU A 543 22.43 15.74 20.43
N PRO A 544 21.51 15.75 19.45
CA PRO A 544 20.32 14.91 19.52
C PRO A 544 20.68 13.42 19.60
N ILE A 545 19.91 12.65 20.36
CA ILE A 545 20.23 11.24 20.66
C ILE A 545 20.28 10.35 19.41
N ILE A 546 19.68 10.75 18.30
CA ILE A 546 19.81 10.04 17.01
C ILE A 546 21.26 9.95 16.53
N MET A 547 22.18 10.79 17.01
CA MET A 547 23.60 10.76 16.68
C MET A 547 24.37 9.65 17.41
N HIS A 548 23.79 9.07 18.46
CA HIS A 548 24.40 7.96 19.19
C HIS A 548 24.15 6.66 18.43
N GLN A 549 25.21 5.95 18.03
CA GLN A 549 25.13 4.73 17.21
C GLN A 549 24.13 3.71 17.77
N ALA A 550 24.16 3.46 19.08
CA ALA A 550 23.23 2.55 19.74
C ALA A 550 21.75 2.95 19.60
N VAL A 551 21.43 4.24 19.42
CA VAL A 551 20.07 4.70 19.13
C VAL A 551 19.76 4.56 17.64
N SER A 552 20.69 4.98 16.77
CA SER A 552 20.50 4.90 15.32
C SER A 552 20.31 3.45 14.85
N GLU A 553 21.12 2.51 15.36
CA GLU A 553 21.02 1.08 15.07
C GLU A 553 19.64 0.51 15.40
N ARG A 554 19.09 0.85 16.57
CA ARG A 554 17.74 0.39 16.96
C ARG A 554 16.65 0.95 16.05
N LEU A 555 16.77 2.20 15.63
CA LEU A 555 15.84 2.81 14.66
C LEU A 555 15.97 2.15 13.28
N ILE A 556 17.20 1.81 12.84
CA ILE A 556 17.45 1.08 11.60
C ILE A 556 16.79 -0.30 11.64
N ASP A 557 17.00 -1.07 12.71
CA ASP A 557 16.41 -2.41 12.88
C ASP A 557 14.89 -2.37 12.84
N VAL A 558 14.28 -1.40 13.54
CA VAL A 558 12.83 -1.21 13.52
C VAL A 558 12.34 -0.86 12.11
N LYS A 559 13.03 0.03 11.40
CA LYS A 559 12.65 0.43 10.05
C LYS A 559 12.68 -0.75 9.08
N ILE A 560 13.72 -1.59 9.15
CA ILE A 560 13.85 -2.81 8.34
C ILE A 560 12.68 -3.76 8.63
N LYS A 561 12.35 -3.98 9.91
CA LYS A 561 11.22 -4.84 10.31
C LYS A 561 9.88 -4.35 9.77
N ILE A 562 9.63 -3.04 9.83
CA ILE A 562 8.41 -2.42 9.29
C ILE A 562 8.32 -2.63 7.77
N ASP A 563 9.42 -2.44 7.04
CA ASP A 563 9.44 -2.63 5.59
C ASP A 563 9.22 -4.09 5.20
N ALA A 564 9.86 -5.03 5.91
CA ALA A 564 9.64 -6.46 5.71
C ALA A 564 8.19 -6.86 6.02
N ALA A 565 7.62 -6.38 7.12
CA ALA A 565 6.23 -6.64 7.50
C ALA A 565 5.24 -6.13 6.45
N ARG A 566 5.46 -4.92 5.90
CA ARG A 566 4.64 -4.38 4.81
C ARG A 566 4.77 -5.20 3.54
N ALA A 567 5.99 -5.60 3.16
CA ALA A 567 6.23 -6.41 1.98
C ALA A 567 5.53 -7.78 2.06
N VAL A 568 5.63 -8.47 3.20
CA VAL A 568 4.96 -9.77 3.42
C VAL A 568 3.44 -9.61 3.41
N THR A 569 2.93 -8.54 4.02
CA THR A 569 1.48 -8.21 4.00
C THR A 569 0.98 -7.99 2.58
N TRP A 570 1.64 -7.15 1.80
CA TRP A 570 1.22 -6.87 0.42
C TRP A 570 1.37 -8.08 -0.50
N ARG A 571 2.40 -8.91 -0.28
CA ARG A 571 2.52 -10.20 -0.98
C ARG A 571 1.31 -11.08 -0.71
N ALA A 572 0.90 -11.24 0.55
CA ALA A 572 -0.28 -12.03 0.89
C ALA A 572 -1.56 -11.48 0.24
N MET A 573 -1.76 -10.15 0.28
CA MET A 573 -2.91 -9.51 -0.38
C MET A 573 -2.93 -9.75 -1.88
N SER A 574 -1.79 -9.59 -2.55
CA SER A 574 -1.68 -9.79 -3.99
C SER A 574 -1.98 -11.23 -4.39
N ILE A 575 -1.55 -12.22 -3.60
CA ILE A 575 -1.87 -13.63 -3.84
C ILE A 575 -3.38 -13.87 -3.68
N LEU A 576 -4.01 -13.31 -2.64
CA LEU A 576 -5.45 -13.42 -2.43
C LEU A 576 -6.27 -12.73 -3.54
N GLU A 577 -5.84 -11.56 -4.01
CA GLU A 577 -6.48 -10.88 -5.14
C GLU A 577 -6.37 -11.69 -6.44
N ARG A 578 -5.19 -12.28 -6.71
CA ARG A 578 -5.01 -13.17 -7.87
C ARG A 578 -5.93 -14.38 -7.80
N LEU A 579 -6.01 -15.03 -6.63
CA LEU A 579 -6.95 -16.12 -6.42
C LEU A 579 -8.40 -15.71 -6.71
N GLN A 580 -8.81 -14.52 -6.24
CA GLN A 580 -10.16 -13.99 -6.49
C GLN A 580 -10.40 -13.71 -7.98
N ALA A 581 -9.40 -13.22 -8.70
CA ALA A 581 -9.49 -12.90 -10.12
C ALA A 581 -9.49 -14.15 -11.02
N GLU A 582 -8.69 -15.16 -10.68
CA GLU A 582 -8.54 -16.39 -11.49
C GLU A 582 -9.64 -17.42 -11.22
N GLY A 583 -10.21 -17.44 -10.00
CA GLY A 583 -11.24 -18.40 -9.60
C GLY A 583 -10.70 -19.84 -9.43
N GLU A 584 -11.60 -20.82 -9.35
CA GLU A 584 -11.26 -22.22 -9.00
C GLU A 584 -10.39 -22.94 -10.06
N GLY A 585 -10.28 -22.39 -11.27
CA GLY A 585 -9.42 -22.90 -12.35
C GLY A 585 -8.04 -22.24 -12.44
N GLY A 586 -7.73 -21.30 -11.53
CA GLY A 586 -6.48 -20.54 -11.52
C GLY A 586 -5.24 -21.35 -11.18
N ASN A 587 -4.09 -20.72 -11.39
CA ASN A 587 -2.79 -21.25 -10.96
C ASN A 587 -2.66 -21.14 -9.44
N VAL A 588 -3.14 -20.03 -8.86
CA VAL A 588 -3.10 -19.84 -7.41
C VAL A 588 -4.12 -20.76 -6.72
N LYS A 589 -3.65 -21.59 -5.79
CA LYS A 589 -4.51 -22.46 -4.96
C LYS A 589 -4.84 -21.79 -3.62
N TRP A 590 -5.96 -22.20 -3.02
CA TRP A 590 -6.40 -21.67 -1.72
C TRP A 590 -5.35 -21.90 -0.64
N ASP A 591 -4.75 -23.09 -0.57
CA ASP A 591 -3.76 -23.42 0.45
C ASP A 591 -2.52 -22.53 0.36
N SER A 592 -2.04 -22.21 -0.85
CA SER A 592 -0.92 -21.29 -1.08
C SER A 592 -1.28 -19.84 -0.69
N ALA A 593 -2.52 -19.42 -0.95
CA ALA A 593 -3.00 -18.09 -0.55
C ALA A 593 -3.18 -17.99 0.98
N LEU A 594 -3.74 -19.03 1.60
CA LEU A 594 -3.93 -19.13 3.04
C LEU A 594 -2.59 -19.19 3.77
N GLU A 595 -1.61 -19.95 3.25
CA GLU A 595 -0.24 -19.97 3.75
C GLU A 595 0.34 -18.56 3.81
N ALA A 596 0.28 -17.81 2.70
CA ALA A 596 0.81 -16.46 2.64
C ALA A 596 0.10 -15.52 3.63
N ALA A 597 -1.23 -15.59 3.74
CA ALA A 597 -2.02 -14.79 4.66
C ALA A 597 -1.70 -15.08 6.14
N VAL A 598 -1.62 -16.37 6.48
CA VAL A 598 -1.27 -16.83 7.83
C VAL A 598 0.17 -16.48 8.19
N ALA A 599 1.10 -16.60 7.24
CA ALA A 599 2.49 -16.19 7.43
C ALA A 599 2.60 -14.67 7.69
N ALA A 600 1.86 -13.84 6.95
CA ALA A 600 1.79 -12.41 7.19
C ALA A 600 1.25 -12.10 8.60
N LYS A 601 0.14 -12.73 9.00
CA LYS A 601 -0.44 -12.57 10.34
C LYS A 601 0.59 -12.87 11.42
N ILE A 602 1.18 -14.06 11.36
CA ILE A 602 2.14 -14.54 12.36
C ILE A 602 3.36 -13.64 12.42
N TYR A 603 4.03 -13.43 11.28
CA TYR A 603 5.28 -12.69 11.22
C TYR A 603 5.12 -11.26 11.74
N CYS A 604 4.13 -10.54 11.23
CA CYS A 604 3.90 -9.15 11.57
C CYS A 604 3.46 -8.98 13.04
N SER A 605 2.58 -9.85 13.54
CA SER A 605 2.07 -9.72 14.92
C SER A 605 3.05 -10.17 15.99
N ASP A 606 3.85 -11.22 15.76
CA ASP A 606 4.89 -11.67 16.71
C ASP A 606 5.97 -10.59 16.89
N MET A 607 6.34 -9.86 15.83
CA MET A 607 7.36 -8.80 15.93
C MET A 607 6.83 -7.47 16.45
N CYS A 608 5.51 -7.23 16.36
CA CYS A 608 4.92 -5.92 16.64
C CYS A 608 5.24 -5.43 18.05
N VAL A 609 5.08 -6.29 19.06
CA VAL A 609 5.37 -5.95 20.47
C VAL A 609 6.84 -5.58 20.66
N GLY A 610 7.77 -6.40 20.15
CA GLY A 610 9.20 -6.16 20.28
C GLY A 610 9.68 -4.89 19.53
N VAL A 611 9.01 -4.51 18.43
CA VAL A 611 9.26 -3.24 17.75
C VAL A 611 8.84 -2.06 18.63
N VAL A 612 7.66 -2.12 19.25
CA VAL A 612 7.18 -1.07 20.17
C VAL A 612 8.13 -0.94 21.37
N GLU A 613 8.53 -2.05 21.98
CA GLU A 613 9.50 -2.06 23.09
C GLU A 613 10.84 -1.46 22.69
N THR A 614 11.31 -1.75 21.47
CA THR A 614 12.55 -1.17 20.94
C THR A 614 12.43 0.35 20.79
N CYS A 615 11.29 0.84 20.28
CA CYS A 615 11.01 2.28 20.19
C CYS A 615 10.92 2.94 21.58
N MET A 616 10.34 2.26 22.57
CA MET A 616 10.33 2.73 23.95
C MET A 616 11.75 2.83 24.52
N ALA A 617 12.60 1.83 24.25
CA ALA A 617 14.00 1.83 24.69
C ALA A 617 14.82 2.98 24.06
N VAL A 618 14.53 3.35 22.80
CA VAL A 618 15.14 4.53 22.14
C VAL A 618 14.80 5.83 22.87
N VAL A 619 13.54 5.99 23.30
CA VAL A 619 13.08 7.18 24.04
C VAL A 619 13.53 7.15 25.50
N GLY A 620 13.72 5.96 26.07
CA GLY A 620 14.11 5.73 27.45
C GLY A 620 12.95 5.98 28.43
N MET A 621 13.26 6.33 29.69
CA MET A 621 12.25 6.41 30.76
C MET A 621 11.04 7.33 30.47
N GLN A 622 11.19 8.33 29.60
CA GLN A 622 10.07 9.20 29.24
C GLN A 622 8.98 8.47 28.44
N ALA A 623 9.32 7.39 27.73
CA ALA A 623 8.34 6.55 27.05
C ALA A 623 7.31 5.94 28.00
N TYR A 624 7.64 5.88 29.29
CA TYR A 624 6.77 5.34 30.35
C TYR A 624 5.89 6.41 31.01
N GLU A 625 6.02 7.68 30.62
CA GLU A 625 5.12 8.73 31.08
C GLU A 625 3.74 8.56 30.44
N THR A 626 2.68 8.83 31.21
CA THR A 626 1.28 8.71 30.76
C THR A 626 0.90 9.74 29.69
N ASN A 627 1.71 10.78 29.50
CA ASN A 627 1.54 11.81 28.47
C ASN A 627 2.15 11.39 27.11
N MET A 628 2.90 10.27 27.06
CA MET A 628 3.44 9.69 25.84
C MET A 628 2.55 8.55 25.34
N PRO A 629 2.46 8.33 24.02
CA PRO A 629 1.53 7.34 23.48
C PRO A 629 1.99 5.89 23.67
N PHE A 630 3.26 5.64 24.03
CA PHE A 630 3.85 4.31 24.02
C PHE A 630 3.16 3.27 24.89
N ALA A 631 2.69 3.64 26.09
CA ALA A 631 1.96 2.70 26.95
C ALA A 631 0.67 2.19 26.27
N LYS A 632 -0.05 3.09 25.59
CA LYS A 632 -1.24 2.73 24.80
C LYS A 632 -0.86 1.91 23.57
N ILE A 633 0.17 2.33 22.82
CA ILE A 633 0.65 1.61 21.63
C ILE A 633 1.06 0.17 22.00
N LEU A 634 1.73 -0.02 23.14
CA LEU A 634 2.13 -1.35 23.62
C LEU A 634 0.91 -2.22 23.98
N GLN A 635 -0.08 -1.64 24.65
CA GLN A 635 -1.34 -2.31 24.97
C GLN A 635 -2.11 -2.73 23.72
N ASP A 636 -2.16 -1.87 22.70
CA ASP A 636 -2.76 -2.19 21.41
C ASP A 636 -1.95 -3.29 20.68
N ALA A 637 -0.62 -3.16 20.60
CA ALA A 637 0.26 -4.14 19.97
C ALA A 637 0.14 -5.55 20.58
N ALA A 638 -0.03 -5.65 21.90
CA ALA A 638 -0.14 -6.93 22.61
C ALA A 638 -1.38 -7.75 22.22
N CYS A 639 -2.42 -7.11 21.66
CA CYS A 639 -3.62 -7.80 21.19
C CYS A 639 -3.38 -8.59 19.89
N LEU A 640 -2.54 -8.07 19.00
CA LEU A 640 -2.41 -8.54 17.61
C LEU A 640 -1.97 -10.02 17.46
N PRO A 641 -1.04 -10.56 18.27
CA PRO A 641 -0.72 -11.99 18.19
C PRO A 641 -1.80 -12.90 18.79
N LEU A 642 -2.73 -12.35 19.58
CA LEU A 642 -3.75 -13.08 20.33
C LEU A 642 -5.09 -13.17 19.59
N PHE A 643 -5.57 -12.06 19.03
CA PHE A 643 -6.86 -12.00 18.34
C PHE A 643 -6.80 -12.52 16.90
N ASP A 644 -7.95 -12.52 16.22
CA ASP A 644 -8.11 -12.95 14.82
C ASP A 644 -7.43 -14.31 14.57
N GLY A 645 -7.78 -15.29 15.41
CA GLY A 645 -7.07 -16.57 15.51
C GLY A 645 -5.66 -16.37 16.09
N GLY A 646 -5.47 -16.71 17.37
CA GLY A 646 -4.17 -16.59 18.02
C GLY A 646 -3.06 -17.37 17.32
N ASN A 647 -1.84 -16.84 17.36
CA ASN A 647 -0.71 -17.41 16.60
C ASN A 647 -0.43 -18.86 17.01
N VAL A 648 -0.45 -19.16 18.30
CA VAL A 648 -0.09 -20.49 18.84
C VAL A 648 -1.15 -21.54 18.51
N GLY A 649 -2.40 -21.30 18.91
CA GLY A 649 -3.45 -22.32 18.89
C GLY A 649 -4.18 -22.46 17.55
N VAL A 650 -4.15 -21.43 16.70
CA VAL A 650 -4.92 -21.41 15.44
C VAL A 650 -3.99 -21.29 14.24
N ARG A 651 -3.29 -20.16 14.10
CA ARG A 651 -2.60 -19.81 12.85
C ARG A 651 -1.43 -20.74 12.56
N ARG A 652 -0.62 -21.09 13.57
CA ARG A 652 0.44 -22.10 13.41
C ARG A 652 -0.08 -23.50 13.15
N ARG A 653 -1.29 -23.86 13.60
CA ARG A 653 -1.92 -25.15 13.31
C ARG A 653 -2.46 -25.20 11.88
N GLN A 654 -3.02 -24.10 11.38
CA GLN A 654 -3.39 -23.96 9.96
C GLN A 654 -2.18 -24.11 9.06
N LEU A 655 -1.09 -23.39 9.36
CA LEU A 655 0.15 -23.51 8.59
C LEU A 655 0.76 -24.92 8.66
N GLU A 656 0.74 -25.55 9.84
CA GLU A 656 1.16 -26.94 10.00
C GLU A 656 0.32 -27.90 9.13
N LYS A 657 -1.00 -27.73 9.07
CA LYS A 657 -1.90 -28.53 8.22
C LYS A 657 -1.51 -28.42 6.75
N ILE A 658 -1.25 -27.21 6.26
CA ILE A 658 -0.83 -26.94 4.87
C ILE A 658 0.52 -27.60 4.57
N ILE A 659 1.54 -27.36 5.41
CA ILE A 659 2.90 -27.88 5.20
C ILE A 659 2.92 -29.43 5.22
N ARG A 660 2.06 -30.05 6.02
CA ARG A 660 1.93 -31.52 6.08
C ARG A 660 1.08 -32.11 4.96
N GLY A 661 0.41 -31.27 4.16
CA GLY A 661 -0.45 -31.70 3.06
C GLY A 661 0.32 -32.46 1.99
N GLU A 662 -0.31 -33.48 1.41
CA GLU A 662 0.25 -34.18 0.25
C GLU A 662 0.32 -33.19 -0.92
N GLY A 663 1.49 -33.10 -1.58
CA GLY A 663 1.72 -32.18 -2.70
C GLY A 663 2.39 -30.85 -2.35
N TYR A 664 2.55 -30.51 -1.07
CA TYR A 664 3.18 -29.24 -0.66
C TYR A 664 4.60 -29.06 -1.24
N GLU A 665 5.40 -30.11 -1.39
CA GLU A 665 6.75 -30.02 -1.98
C GLU A 665 6.74 -29.48 -3.42
N GLY A 666 5.67 -29.73 -4.19
CA GLY A 666 5.50 -29.19 -5.54
C GLY A 666 4.94 -27.77 -5.56
N GLU A 667 4.19 -27.39 -4.52
CA GLU A 667 3.42 -26.13 -4.48
C GLU A 667 3.99 -25.09 -3.50
N MET A 668 5.04 -25.40 -2.73
CA MET A 668 5.57 -24.55 -1.65
C MET A 668 5.96 -23.12 -2.08
N TRP A 669 6.25 -22.92 -3.37
CA TRP A 669 6.59 -21.61 -3.93
C TRP A 669 5.59 -21.11 -4.98
N SER A 670 4.46 -21.79 -5.18
CA SER A 670 3.47 -21.46 -6.22
C SER A 670 2.99 -20.02 -6.09
N GLY A 671 2.68 -19.56 -4.86
CA GLY A 671 2.29 -18.17 -4.61
C GLY A 671 3.35 -17.11 -4.97
N THR A 672 4.57 -17.51 -5.36
CA THR A 672 5.67 -16.61 -5.77
C THR A 672 6.07 -16.79 -7.23
N PHE A 673 6.19 -18.02 -7.73
CA PHE A 673 6.72 -18.31 -9.07
C PHE A 673 5.65 -18.66 -10.10
N GLU A 674 4.42 -18.91 -9.66
CA GLU A 674 3.23 -19.08 -10.50
C GLU A 674 2.33 -17.85 -10.34
#